data_AF-A0A6L5FGN9-F1
#
_entry.id   AF-A0A6L5FGN9-F1
#
_cell.length_a   1.000
_cell.length_b   1.000
_cell.length_c   1.000
_cell.angle_alpha   90.00
_cell.angle_beta   90.00
_cell.angle_gamma   90.00
#
_symmetry.space_group_name_H-M   'P 1'
#
loop_
_entity.id
_entity.type
_entity.pdbx_description
1 polymer ?
#
loop_
_entity_poly.entity_id
_entity_poly.type
_entity_poly.pdbx_seq_one_letter_code
_entity_poly.pdbx_strand_id
1 'polypeptide(L)'
;MLLNRVWTHCRKLFFLSGSGSPGNQAQVISAEFDRDFYIATYQDVRESRIDPCEHYIQLGWKEGRDPTPWFSTEAYLHDHPDVRSAGVNPFFHYLRFGRREGRKTRHWREQFDPLVYADLNSDITFIEPTQALDHFLTRGISEGRPFSLDHRFDPVFYKRHYQDIPDLSHADAYRHWLLHGFAERRFGSERDWLRRHGLTYENVAGVFDLDRYRSLVVGEPIATVCHALDHAMCRGFIPEQALRGDTQRSAQFTAELGFACWRLGLVGEAKSLCLLALERWPDCFLAWHYLGDIFLDAKDWAPALYFLGGAERINPSFFWTQMNLATALLRMGCHESAKTHAKRASECEPGSMLPPLLIRDATLAWARSNVERGFKAAEFEQLDSSRECMNRAVACIEMAEIDRSYGVPRAKISRSRVVILADDAVPQCFRYRVENKIFQLSRQDIDVEWFSKSHVPQFEAEVPFADIAIFYRVPAFPEIVSVIRYTRELGKLSFYEIDDLIFDHQYYPEPIETYSGLISSQQYSVLAAGAELFRLAMRECDYAIASTAALAEHMRKQVRSGTAIVVPNAAGLVQERHLETPRPQLRRFKRVIEIFYSSGTLAHKSDFAWFAKCVLAEILARHTHVHLALMGTFPPLAELQAYASRVHVLSPIWDFPVYLERLREADINIAVLGPHEFNDCKSEIKWFEAALFGIPSVVSRTKTYEAAVENGKTGFLCTTADEWIEALQSLIIAPALRGEIGRNARQVVRARYNPTTVGKDLAAHLLSHLSDRQRSVSGEKTRIVIVHSFYPPQDVGGSTRVVQETVDSFVARYGSRMELLVFTTKDGDPNEYQPTEYFYNGVRVTAVTRPRDELWEWTPRDERMKKMFARYLAYHQPEFVHFHCLPRLTGAVVEAALEADIPYVVTVHDGWWLSDHQYLVDAHGRVRSGKDLTLEGMRQAGDTKESIERTAYLRGLLARAKAVIAVSKQFAQIYRDANIAGIHVVENGTISVRPVECTTEAGNHVRVGFIAGLTVHKGYELLRRIWLSTRFDHIELVLVDHEQVGRSELFHNDLTWNGNAVSFLERTRHDKVSNLYASLHVLLAPSIWPESFGLVTREAAQAGLWIIASDRGAIGDVVEEGRNGFRVDVSDARELRRVLLEIDANPARYRERTKMMPHVRTFDDQADDLIALYRSVGCLREKP
;
A
#
# COMPACT_ATOMS: atom_id res chain seq x y z
N MET A 1 -4.50 -16.03 -16.25
CA MET A 1 -4.68 -16.55 -17.63
C MET A 1 -6.12 -16.99 -17.96
N LEU A 2 -7.16 -16.39 -17.34
CA LEU A 2 -8.58 -16.74 -17.58
C LEU A 2 -9.49 -15.52 -17.88
N LEU A 3 -8.89 -14.37 -18.22
CA LEU A 3 -9.59 -13.12 -18.58
C LEU A 3 -9.58 -12.80 -20.09
N ASN A 4 -8.74 -13.46 -20.88
CA ASN A 4 -8.60 -13.21 -22.33
C ASN A 4 -9.60 -13.97 -23.22
N ARG A 5 -10.53 -14.76 -22.65
CA ARG A 5 -11.53 -15.51 -23.44
C ARG A 5 -12.97 -14.99 -23.34
N VAL A 6 -13.24 -14.02 -22.44
CA VAL A 6 -14.57 -13.40 -22.28
C VAL A 6 -14.68 -12.05 -23.00
N TRP A 7 -13.55 -11.40 -23.31
CA TRP A 7 -13.55 -10.07 -23.92
C TRP A 7 -13.66 -10.07 -25.46
N THR A 8 -13.29 -11.17 -26.12
CA THR A 8 -13.31 -11.28 -27.59
C THR A 8 -14.70 -11.50 -28.17
N HIS A 9 -15.71 -11.85 -27.35
CA HIS A 9 -17.07 -12.17 -27.83
C HIS A 9 -18.04 -10.97 -27.76
N CYS A 10 -17.76 -9.92 -26.97
CA CYS A 10 -18.67 -8.77 -26.81
C CYS A 10 -18.42 -7.61 -27.79
N ARG A 11 -17.36 -7.64 -28.60
CA ARG A 11 -17.01 -6.54 -29.53
C ARG A 11 -17.65 -6.64 -30.92
N LYS A 12 -18.32 -7.75 -31.25
CA LYS A 12 -18.97 -7.94 -32.57
C LYS A 12 -20.39 -7.38 -32.68
N LEU A 13 -20.97 -6.83 -31.60
CA LEU A 13 -22.36 -6.33 -31.59
C LEU A 13 -22.51 -4.80 -31.55
N PHE A 14 -21.41 -4.03 -31.53
CA PHE A 14 -21.48 -2.54 -31.51
C PHE A 14 -21.02 -1.84 -32.80
N PHE A 15 -20.56 -2.57 -33.82
CA PHE A 15 -20.12 -1.99 -35.11
C PHE A 15 -21.05 -2.25 -36.30
N LEU A 16 -22.30 -2.67 -36.05
CA LEU A 16 -23.31 -2.89 -37.10
C LEU A 16 -24.54 -1.97 -37.00
N SER A 17 -24.44 -0.84 -36.28
CA SER A 17 -25.44 0.23 -36.38
C SER A 17 -24.74 1.59 -36.39
N GLY A 18 -24.32 2.00 -37.59
CA GLY A 18 -23.61 3.25 -37.79
C GLY A 18 -23.11 3.39 -39.21
N SER A 19 -24.01 3.25 -40.19
CA SER A 19 -23.80 3.78 -41.54
C SER A 19 -23.69 5.30 -41.46
N GLY A 20 -22.51 5.79 -41.07
CA GLY A 20 -22.13 7.19 -41.29
C GLY A 20 -22.10 7.40 -42.80
N SER A 21 -23.05 8.19 -43.31
CA SER A 21 -23.05 8.55 -44.73
C SER A 21 -21.69 9.17 -45.11
N PRO A 22 -21.18 8.96 -46.34
CA PRO A 22 -19.94 9.57 -46.84
C PRO A 22 -19.84 11.10 -46.62
N GLY A 23 -20.98 11.79 -46.45
CA GLY A 23 -21.05 13.24 -46.24
C GLY A 23 -20.45 13.78 -44.92
N ASN A 24 -20.35 12.98 -43.85
CA ASN A 24 -19.83 13.47 -42.55
C ASN A 24 -18.29 13.40 -42.46
N GLN A 25 -17.66 12.46 -43.17
CA GLN A 25 -16.21 12.31 -43.19
C GLN A 25 -15.54 13.41 -44.02
N ALA A 26 -16.10 13.73 -45.19
CA ALA A 26 -15.56 14.75 -46.07
C ALA A 26 -15.56 16.15 -45.42
N GLN A 27 -16.63 16.49 -44.71
CA GLN A 27 -16.77 17.79 -44.06
C GLN A 27 -15.71 18.02 -42.98
N VAL A 28 -15.40 17.00 -42.19
CA VAL A 28 -14.41 17.06 -41.09
C VAL A 28 -12.99 17.13 -41.61
N ILE A 29 -12.67 16.32 -42.63
CA ILE A 29 -11.34 16.34 -43.24
C ILE A 29 -11.12 17.69 -43.93
N SER A 30 -12.09 18.19 -44.70
CA SER A 30 -11.94 19.42 -45.49
C SER A 30 -11.64 20.67 -44.65
N ALA A 31 -12.07 20.71 -43.38
CA ALA A 31 -11.82 21.83 -42.48
C ALA A 31 -10.36 21.94 -42.03
N GLU A 32 -9.62 20.83 -42.06
CA GLU A 32 -8.25 20.72 -41.50
C GLU A 32 -7.24 20.25 -42.58
N PHE A 33 -7.69 20.10 -43.82
CA PHE A 33 -6.90 19.67 -44.97
C PHE A 33 -6.15 20.86 -45.59
N ASP A 34 -4.84 20.72 -45.80
CA ASP A 34 -4.02 21.77 -46.38
C ASP A 34 -3.82 21.53 -47.88
N ARG A 35 -4.61 22.23 -48.70
CA ARG A 35 -4.59 22.07 -50.16
C ARG A 35 -3.24 22.40 -50.77
N ASP A 36 -2.62 23.51 -50.34
CA ASP A 36 -1.40 24.03 -50.94
C ASP A 36 -0.21 23.13 -50.61
N PHE A 37 -0.16 22.63 -49.37
CA PHE A 37 0.78 21.57 -49.00
C PHE A 37 0.57 20.31 -49.83
N TYR A 38 -0.67 19.84 -49.95
CA TYR A 38 -0.93 18.54 -50.57
C TYR A 38 -0.53 18.51 -52.05
N ILE A 39 -0.79 19.60 -52.80
CA ILE A 39 -0.39 19.69 -54.22
C ILE A 39 1.08 20.03 -54.43
N ALA A 40 1.73 20.65 -53.44
CA ALA A 40 3.17 20.89 -53.45
C ALA A 40 3.96 19.60 -53.15
N THR A 41 3.43 18.76 -52.27
CA THR A 41 4.02 17.48 -51.87
C THR A 41 3.75 16.36 -52.89
N TYR A 42 2.56 16.32 -53.49
CA TYR A 42 2.12 15.24 -54.39
C TYR A 42 1.90 15.73 -55.82
N GLN A 43 2.98 15.70 -56.61
CA GLN A 43 2.99 16.21 -57.98
C GLN A 43 2.03 15.45 -58.91
N ASP A 44 1.86 14.14 -58.71
CA ASP A 44 0.92 13.30 -59.45
C ASP A 44 -0.55 13.68 -59.20
N VAL A 45 -0.89 14.09 -57.97
CA VAL A 45 -2.24 14.60 -57.64
C VAL A 45 -2.47 15.94 -58.33
N ARG A 46 -1.47 16.83 -58.33
CA ARG A 46 -1.50 18.11 -59.04
C ARG A 46 -1.78 17.94 -60.54
N GLU A 47 -1.21 16.90 -61.15
CA GLU A 47 -1.37 16.60 -62.58
C GLU A 47 -2.71 15.89 -62.90
N SER A 48 -3.29 15.16 -61.94
CA SER A 48 -4.51 14.35 -62.13
C SER A 48 -5.83 15.13 -62.25
N ARG A 49 -5.84 16.44 -61.95
CA ARG A 49 -7.04 17.32 -61.93
C ARG A 49 -8.19 16.89 -61.00
N ILE A 50 -7.99 15.90 -60.13
CA ILE A 50 -8.92 15.53 -59.05
C ILE A 50 -8.79 16.59 -57.94
N ASP A 51 -9.88 16.92 -57.25
CA ASP A 51 -9.77 17.81 -56.09
C ASP A 51 -8.84 17.18 -55.02
N PRO A 52 -7.80 17.89 -54.54
CA PRO A 52 -6.81 17.31 -53.63
C PRO A 52 -7.39 16.73 -52.33
N CYS A 53 -8.41 17.39 -51.77
CA CYS A 53 -9.08 16.90 -50.56
C CYS A 53 -9.91 15.67 -50.87
N GLU A 54 -10.63 15.66 -51.99
CA GLU A 54 -11.39 14.50 -52.47
C GLU A 54 -10.47 13.31 -52.76
N HIS A 55 -9.32 13.55 -53.41
CA HIS A 55 -8.29 12.54 -53.63
C HIS A 55 -7.83 11.94 -52.30
N TYR A 56 -7.51 12.79 -51.31
CA TYR A 56 -7.08 12.30 -50.01
C TYR A 56 -8.13 11.41 -49.32
N ILE A 57 -9.39 11.84 -49.31
CA ILE A 57 -10.50 11.10 -48.68
C ILE A 57 -10.70 9.72 -49.32
N GLN A 58 -10.61 9.63 -50.64
CA GLN A 58 -10.91 8.40 -51.38
C GLN A 58 -9.72 7.43 -51.46
N LEU A 59 -8.52 7.98 -51.71
CA LEU A 59 -7.32 7.24 -52.10
C LEU A 59 -6.10 7.60 -51.26
N GLY A 60 -5.83 8.89 -51.04
CA GLY A 60 -4.56 9.35 -50.49
C GLY A 60 -4.21 8.78 -49.11
N TRP A 61 -5.17 8.65 -48.19
CA TRP A 61 -4.90 8.04 -46.89
C TRP A 61 -4.58 6.53 -46.95
N LYS A 62 -5.08 5.81 -47.98
CA LYS A 62 -4.76 4.40 -48.21
C LYS A 62 -3.39 4.23 -48.86
N GLU A 63 -2.97 5.25 -49.59
CA GLU A 63 -1.65 5.37 -50.19
C GLU A 63 -0.61 5.90 -49.20
N GLY A 64 -0.98 6.13 -47.94
CA GLY A 64 -0.08 6.64 -46.90
C GLY A 64 0.25 8.14 -47.01
N ARG A 65 -0.44 8.90 -47.86
CA ARG A 65 -0.20 10.33 -48.05
C ARG A 65 -0.63 11.14 -46.85
N ASP A 66 -0.05 12.31 -46.66
CA ASP A 66 -0.31 13.18 -45.52
C ASP A 66 -1.22 14.34 -45.94
N PRO A 67 -2.37 14.55 -45.28
CA PRO A 67 -3.37 15.55 -45.67
C PRO A 67 -2.99 16.98 -45.31
N THR A 68 -2.03 17.13 -44.41
CA THR A 68 -1.62 18.41 -43.83
C THR A 68 -0.21 18.28 -43.27
N PRO A 69 0.61 19.33 -43.27
CA PRO A 69 1.98 19.28 -42.77
C PRO A 69 2.04 19.31 -41.24
N TRP A 70 1.07 18.72 -40.54
CA TRP A 70 1.12 18.45 -39.10
C TRP A 70 0.54 17.08 -38.72
N PHE A 71 0.15 16.25 -39.70
CA PHE A 71 -0.41 14.93 -39.46
C PHE A 71 0.21 13.90 -40.40
N SER A 72 0.81 12.85 -39.85
CA SER A 72 1.29 11.72 -40.64
C SER A 72 0.28 10.55 -40.63
N THR A 73 -0.26 10.23 -41.78
CA THR A 73 -1.21 9.12 -42.00
C THR A 73 -0.57 7.79 -41.62
N GLU A 74 0.66 7.55 -42.07
CA GLU A 74 1.35 6.29 -41.87
C GLU A 74 1.82 6.09 -40.43
N ALA A 75 2.41 7.13 -39.82
CA ALA A 75 2.85 7.09 -38.43
C ALA A 75 1.66 6.83 -37.48
N TYR A 76 0.53 7.50 -37.74
CA TYR A 76 -0.68 7.33 -36.95
C TYR A 76 -1.24 5.90 -37.04
N LEU A 77 -1.27 5.30 -38.24
CA LEU A 77 -1.73 3.91 -38.41
C LEU A 77 -0.76 2.88 -37.84
N HIS A 78 0.54 3.15 -37.80
CA HIS A 78 1.53 2.25 -37.20
C HIS A 78 1.36 2.18 -35.68
N ASP A 79 1.26 3.33 -35.03
CA ASP A 79 1.17 3.44 -33.57
C ASP A 79 -0.22 3.11 -33.02
N HIS A 80 -1.22 3.07 -33.88
CA HIS A 80 -2.59 2.70 -33.54
C HIS A 80 -3.05 1.48 -34.33
N PRO A 81 -2.58 0.26 -33.96
CA PRO A 81 -2.96 -0.98 -34.64
C PRO A 81 -4.46 -1.23 -34.64
N ASP A 82 -5.19 -0.67 -33.66
CA ASP A 82 -6.64 -0.69 -33.57
C ASP A 82 -7.30 0.10 -34.72
N VAL A 83 -6.79 1.28 -35.04
CA VAL A 83 -7.27 2.12 -36.15
C VAL A 83 -6.93 1.48 -37.49
N ARG A 84 -5.71 0.93 -37.62
CA ARG A 84 -5.29 0.17 -38.80
C ARG A 84 -6.15 -1.06 -39.04
N SER A 85 -6.42 -1.83 -37.98
CA SER A 85 -7.29 -3.02 -38.06
C SER A 85 -8.74 -2.68 -38.37
N ALA A 86 -9.21 -1.50 -37.94
CA ALA A 86 -10.54 -1.00 -38.24
C ALA A 86 -10.70 -0.49 -39.68
N GLY A 87 -9.59 -0.25 -40.40
CA GLY A 87 -9.62 0.20 -41.79
C GLY A 87 -10.30 1.57 -41.99
N VAL A 88 -10.26 2.43 -40.96
CA VAL A 88 -10.84 3.78 -41.00
C VAL A 88 -9.80 4.81 -41.42
N ASN A 89 -10.21 5.91 -42.06
CA ASN A 89 -9.30 6.98 -42.42
C ASN A 89 -8.64 7.56 -41.15
N PRO A 90 -7.30 7.53 -41.05
CA PRO A 90 -6.59 7.88 -39.83
C PRO A 90 -6.71 9.37 -39.47
N PHE A 91 -6.74 10.26 -40.46
CA PHE A 91 -6.89 11.69 -40.23
C PHE A 91 -8.28 12.02 -39.71
N PHE A 92 -9.31 11.43 -40.31
CA PHE A 92 -10.68 11.55 -39.79
C PHE A 92 -10.80 10.96 -38.37
N HIS A 93 -10.21 9.79 -38.13
CA HIS A 93 -10.21 9.16 -36.81
C HIS A 93 -9.52 10.05 -35.78
N TYR A 94 -8.36 10.62 -36.11
CA TYR A 94 -7.64 11.52 -35.23
C TYR A 94 -8.45 12.77 -34.92
N LEU A 95 -8.99 13.44 -35.94
CA LEU A 95 -9.80 14.65 -35.77
C LEU A 95 -11.06 14.42 -34.93
N ARG A 96 -11.65 13.22 -35.01
CA ARG A 96 -12.88 12.87 -34.27
C ARG A 96 -12.63 12.28 -32.88
N PHE A 97 -11.59 11.48 -32.71
CA PHE A 97 -11.37 10.67 -31.52
C PHE A 97 -9.94 10.82 -31.01
N GLY A 98 -8.93 10.60 -31.86
CA GLY A 98 -7.53 10.54 -31.46
C GLY A 98 -7.00 11.80 -30.77
N ARG A 99 -7.39 12.99 -31.24
CA ARG A 99 -7.01 14.28 -30.64
C ARG A 99 -7.50 14.40 -29.19
N ARG A 100 -8.66 13.82 -28.87
CA ARG A 100 -9.25 13.79 -27.51
C ARG A 100 -8.64 12.70 -26.64
N GLU A 101 -8.27 11.57 -27.25
CA GLU A 101 -7.61 10.45 -26.58
C GLU A 101 -6.12 10.71 -26.31
N GLY A 102 -5.61 11.91 -26.60
CA GLY A 102 -4.20 12.27 -26.44
C GLY A 102 -3.27 11.48 -27.37
N ARG A 103 -3.80 10.88 -28.43
CA ARG A 103 -3.01 10.11 -29.40
C ARG A 103 -2.08 11.07 -30.14
N LYS A 104 -0.80 10.73 -30.19
CA LYS A 104 0.22 11.58 -30.80
C LYS A 104 0.17 11.44 -32.31
N THR A 105 0.26 12.55 -33.04
CA THR A 105 0.34 12.52 -34.52
C THR A 105 1.77 12.31 -35.02
N ARG A 106 2.75 12.42 -34.11
CA ARG A 106 4.20 12.32 -34.36
C ARG A 106 4.69 13.28 -35.43
N HIS A 107 4.33 14.55 -35.28
CA HIS A 107 4.83 15.62 -36.14
C HIS A 107 5.66 16.65 -35.34
N TRP A 108 6.78 17.11 -35.90
CA TRP A 108 7.69 18.06 -35.25
C TRP A 108 7.02 19.38 -34.83
N ARG A 109 5.95 19.80 -35.54
CA ARG A 109 5.15 20.98 -35.18
C ARG A 109 4.50 20.87 -33.80
N GLU A 110 4.20 19.68 -33.28
CA GLU A 110 3.74 19.52 -31.88
C GLU A 110 4.84 19.85 -30.86
N GLN A 111 6.11 19.84 -31.28
CA GLN A 111 7.30 20.11 -30.46
C GLN A 111 7.89 21.49 -30.72
N PHE A 112 7.36 22.24 -31.69
CA PHE A 112 7.75 23.61 -31.97
C PHE A 112 7.04 24.55 -31.00
N ASP A 113 7.78 25.04 -30.01
CA ASP A 113 7.32 26.11 -29.11
C ASP A 113 7.90 27.44 -29.63
N PRO A 114 7.04 28.36 -30.13
CA PRO A 114 7.46 29.67 -30.59
C PRO A 114 8.33 30.46 -29.61
N LEU A 115 8.07 30.32 -28.30
CA LEU A 115 8.83 31.01 -27.27
C LEU A 115 10.21 30.37 -27.09
N VAL A 116 10.29 29.04 -27.13
CA VAL A 116 11.59 28.32 -27.16
C VAL A 116 12.40 28.73 -28.39
N TYR A 117 11.77 28.81 -29.55
CA TYR A 117 12.46 29.21 -30.76
C TYR A 117 13.01 30.63 -30.66
N ALA A 118 12.22 31.57 -30.14
CA ALA A 118 12.66 32.93 -29.91
C ALA A 118 13.83 33.01 -28.92
N ASP A 119 13.77 32.27 -27.81
CA ASP A 119 14.84 32.23 -26.82
C ASP A 119 16.15 31.62 -27.38
N LEU A 120 16.04 30.56 -28.18
CA LEU A 120 17.18 29.92 -28.84
C LEU A 120 17.81 30.78 -29.94
N ASN A 121 17.03 31.70 -30.50
CA ASN A 121 17.41 32.56 -31.62
C ASN A 121 17.23 34.04 -31.25
N SER A 122 17.74 34.40 -30.08
CA SER A 122 17.60 35.74 -29.48
C SER A 122 18.25 36.87 -30.29
N ASP A 123 19.03 36.54 -31.33
CA ASP A 123 19.52 37.47 -32.35
C ASP A 123 18.38 38.02 -33.24
N ILE A 124 17.21 37.40 -33.21
CA ILE A 124 16.01 37.79 -33.97
C ILE A 124 14.96 38.35 -33.02
N THR A 125 14.47 39.55 -33.33
CA THR A 125 13.35 40.16 -32.60
C THR A 125 12.03 39.77 -33.27
N PHE A 126 11.19 39.00 -32.57
CA PHE A 126 9.82 38.71 -32.97
C PHE A 126 8.88 39.72 -32.32
N ILE A 127 7.96 40.30 -33.09
CA ILE A 127 6.91 41.20 -32.57
C ILE A 127 5.78 40.36 -31.96
N GLU A 128 5.45 39.23 -32.60
CA GLU A 128 4.46 38.26 -32.15
C GLU A 128 5.05 36.84 -32.16
N PRO A 129 4.78 35.98 -31.17
CA PRO A 129 5.28 34.59 -31.17
C PRO A 129 4.89 33.81 -32.43
N THR A 130 3.74 34.10 -33.05
CA THR A 130 3.30 33.46 -34.28
C THR A 130 4.27 33.64 -35.46
N GLN A 131 5.10 34.69 -35.44
CA GLN A 131 6.14 34.95 -36.45
C GLN A 131 7.33 33.98 -36.34
N ALA A 132 7.54 33.35 -35.18
CA ALA A 132 8.61 32.40 -34.97
C ALA A 132 8.50 31.18 -35.89
N LEU A 133 7.29 30.66 -36.08
CA LEU A 133 7.04 29.51 -36.95
C LEU A 133 7.23 29.88 -38.43
N ASP A 134 6.73 31.04 -38.86
CA ASP A 134 6.94 31.54 -40.22
C ASP A 134 8.42 31.75 -40.52
N HIS A 135 9.15 32.38 -39.60
CA HIS A 135 10.60 32.52 -39.71
C HIS A 135 11.29 31.16 -39.79
N PHE A 136 10.93 30.22 -38.92
CA PHE A 136 11.52 28.88 -38.93
C PHE A 136 11.33 28.19 -40.29
N LEU A 137 10.11 28.21 -40.82
CA LEU A 137 9.77 27.56 -42.08
C LEU A 137 10.42 28.22 -43.29
N THR A 138 10.50 29.56 -43.31
CA THR A 138 10.99 30.32 -44.46
C THR A 138 12.51 30.47 -44.49
N ARG A 139 13.15 30.59 -43.31
CA ARG A 139 14.59 30.85 -43.19
C ARG A 139 15.30 29.94 -42.19
N GLY A 140 14.67 29.65 -41.05
CA GLY A 140 15.29 28.90 -39.96
C GLY A 140 15.78 27.51 -40.37
N ILE A 141 15.01 26.77 -41.17
CA ILE A 141 15.42 25.46 -41.69
C ILE A 141 16.65 25.57 -42.59
N SER A 142 16.69 26.55 -43.50
CA SER A 142 17.85 26.77 -44.37
C SER A 142 19.09 27.26 -43.61
N GLU A 143 18.89 27.99 -42.52
CA GLU A 143 19.94 28.49 -41.64
C GLU A 143 20.37 27.46 -40.58
N GLY A 144 19.71 26.29 -40.51
CA GLY A 144 20.01 25.26 -39.52
C GLY A 144 19.66 25.64 -38.08
N ARG A 145 18.72 26.58 -37.89
CA ARG A 145 18.37 27.10 -36.56
C ARG A 145 17.65 26.06 -35.72
N PRO A 146 18.06 25.83 -34.46
CA PRO A 146 17.39 24.87 -33.60
C PRO A 146 15.99 25.37 -33.23
N PHE A 147 15.00 24.49 -33.33
CA PHE A 147 13.62 24.80 -32.95
C PHE A 147 13.18 24.34 -31.58
N SER A 148 13.99 23.50 -30.94
CA SER A 148 13.70 22.92 -29.64
C SER A 148 14.99 22.73 -28.84
N LEU A 149 14.88 22.86 -27.51
CA LEU A 149 15.97 22.56 -26.57
C LEU A 149 16.38 21.09 -26.62
N ASP A 150 15.39 20.23 -26.84
CA ASP A 150 15.49 18.78 -26.72
C ASP A 150 15.66 18.09 -28.07
N HIS A 151 15.57 18.84 -29.18
CA HIS A 151 15.56 18.34 -30.54
C HIS A 151 16.36 19.27 -31.46
N ARG A 152 17.65 19.43 -31.14
CA ARG A 152 18.58 20.14 -32.02
C ARG A 152 18.90 19.25 -33.21
N PHE A 153 18.80 19.79 -34.41
CA PHE A 153 19.18 19.06 -35.62
C PHE A 153 20.66 19.23 -35.91
N ASP A 154 21.34 18.12 -36.17
CA ASP A 154 22.71 18.11 -36.66
C ASP A 154 22.70 17.51 -38.08
N PRO A 155 22.82 18.35 -39.14
CA PRO A 155 22.78 17.87 -40.52
C PRO A 155 23.96 16.95 -40.85
N VAL A 156 25.09 17.10 -40.17
CA VAL A 156 26.28 16.26 -40.40
C VAL A 156 26.07 14.88 -39.80
N PHE A 157 25.56 14.82 -38.56
CA PHE A 157 25.15 13.57 -37.93
C PHE A 157 24.10 12.84 -38.76
N TYR A 158 22.99 13.53 -39.09
CA TYR A 158 21.83 12.92 -39.71
C TYR A 158 22.19 12.26 -41.05
N LYS A 159 22.96 12.96 -41.89
CA LYS A 159 23.44 12.44 -43.18
C LYS A 159 24.42 11.27 -43.05
N ARG A 160 25.24 11.24 -42.00
CA ARG A 160 26.23 10.16 -41.79
C ARG A 160 25.62 8.93 -41.13
N HIS A 161 24.64 9.13 -40.26
CA HIS A 161 23.98 8.07 -39.52
C HIS A 161 23.00 7.31 -40.41
N TYR A 162 22.22 8.01 -41.22
CA TYR A 162 21.24 7.39 -42.11
C TYR A 162 21.81 7.25 -43.52
N GLN A 163 22.15 6.02 -43.94
CA GLN A 163 22.74 5.75 -45.26
C GLN A 163 21.71 5.47 -46.36
N ASP A 164 20.46 5.28 -45.98
CA ASP A 164 19.32 5.00 -46.85
C ASP A 164 18.68 6.27 -47.45
N ILE A 165 19.15 7.45 -47.06
CA ILE A 165 18.70 8.74 -47.58
C ILE A 165 19.62 9.23 -48.73
N PRO A 166 19.06 9.89 -49.76
CA PRO A 166 19.86 10.48 -50.83
C PRO A 166 20.83 11.55 -50.31
N ASP A 167 21.86 11.91 -51.09
CA ASP A 167 22.80 12.97 -50.70
C ASP A 167 22.13 14.35 -50.72
N LEU A 168 21.54 14.73 -49.59
CA LEU A 168 20.78 15.97 -49.40
C LEU A 168 21.69 17.13 -48.98
N SER A 169 21.32 18.37 -49.34
CA SER A 169 21.94 19.56 -48.73
C SER A 169 21.65 19.58 -47.21
N HIS A 170 22.39 20.35 -46.40
CA HIS A 170 22.10 20.44 -44.96
C HIS A 170 20.66 20.92 -44.68
N ALA A 171 20.18 21.88 -45.48
CA ALA A 171 18.81 22.38 -45.39
C ALA A 171 17.79 21.29 -45.76
N ASP A 172 18.06 20.52 -46.82
CA ASP A 172 17.15 19.46 -47.27
C ASP A 172 17.18 18.24 -46.35
N ALA A 173 18.31 17.95 -45.71
CA ALA A 173 18.41 16.95 -44.65
C ALA A 173 17.56 17.37 -43.44
N TYR A 174 17.57 18.66 -43.08
CA TYR A 174 16.71 19.18 -42.01
C TYR A 174 15.23 19.07 -42.41
N ARG A 175 14.86 19.47 -43.63
CA ARG A 175 13.50 19.28 -44.16
C ARG A 175 13.08 17.82 -44.14
N HIS A 176 13.96 16.91 -44.59
CA HIS A 176 13.69 15.48 -44.58
C HIS A 176 13.46 14.95 -43.17
N TRP A 177 14.28 15.33 -42.19
CA TRP A 177 14.08 14.89 -40.82
C TRP A 177 12.74 15.36 -40.24
N LEU A 178 12.38 16.63 -40.49
CA LEU A 178 11.11 17.19 -40.07
C LEU A 178 9.92 16.46 -40.74
N LEU A 179 9.99 16.22 -42.05
CA LEU A 179 8.88 15.63 -42.83
C LEU A 179 8.74 14.11 -42.63
N HIS A 180 9.86 13.38 -42.57
CA HIS A 180 9.88 11.92 -42.57
C HIS A 180 10.54 11.32 -41.32
N GLY A 181 11.61 11.95 -40.83
CA GLY A 181 12.43 11.39 -39.76
C GLY A 181 11.69 11.15 -38.44
N PHE A 182 10.77 12.04 -38.04
CA PHE A 182 9.96 11.83 -36.84
C PHE A 182 9.02 10.61 -36.94
N ALA A 183 8.38 10.43 -38.10
CA ALA A 183 7.52 9.27 -38.37
C ALA A 183 8.33 7.97 -38.37
N GLU A 184 9.52 8.00 -38.96
CA GLU A 184 10.46 6.89 -39.08
C GLU A 184 11.27 6.64 -37.79
N ARG A 185 11.04 7.42 -36.72
CA ARG A 185 11.76 7.34 -35.44
C ARG A 185 13.26 7.58 -35.56
N ARG A 186 13.66 8.40 -36.54
CA ARG A 186 15.04 8.85 -36.73
C ARG A 186 15.40 9.95 -35.74
N PHE A 187 16.63 9.91 -35.26
CA PHE A 187 17.20 10.91 -34.36
C PHE A 187 17.75 12.09 -35.18
N GLY A 188 17.41 13.32 -34.79
CA GLY A 188 17.87 14.52 -35.49
C GLY A 188 19.31 14.91 -35.16
N SER A 189 19.84 14.44 -34.04
CA SER A 189 21.22 14.64 -33.64
C SER A 189 21.75 13.48 -32.79
N GLU A 190 23.07 13.42 -32.67
CA GLU A 190 23.77 12.49 -31.79
C GLU A 190 23.33 12.64 -30.32
N ARG A 191 23.09 13.87 -29.87
CA ARG A 191 22.64 14.17 -28.49
C ARG A 191 21.28 13.55 -28.18
N ASP A 192 20.35 13.62 -29.12
CA ASP A 192 19.01 13.06 -28.96
C ASP A 192 19.06 11.53 -28.82
N TRP A 193 19.90 10.89 -29.63
CA TRP A 193 20.15 9.45 -29.58
C TRP A 193 20.74 9.05 -28.22
N LEU A 194 21.80 9.73 -27.77
CA LEU A 194 22.48 9.43 -26.49
C LEU A 194 21.53 9.54 -25.30
N ARG A 195 20.77 10.63 -25.21
CA ARG A 195 19.81 10.86 -24.12
C ARG A 195 18.74 9.76 -24.07
N ARG A 196 18.24 9.29 -25.21
CA ARG A 196 17.23 8.21 -25.26
C ARG A 196 17.80 6.91 -24.69
N HIS A 197 19.10 6.69 -24.86
CA HIS A 197 19.83 5.55 -24.33
C HIS A 197 20.36 5.77 -22.91
N GLY A 198 20.12 6.94 -22.30
CA GLY A 198 20.52 7.22 -20.91
C GLY A 198 21.99 7.64 -20.78
N LEU A 199 22.59 8.11 -21.87
CA LEU A 199 23.97 8.58 -21.95
C LEU A 199 23.99 10.11 -22.11
N THR A 200 25.08 10.76 -21.68
CA THR A 200 25.28 12.21 -21.86
C THR A 200 26.33 12.49 -22.93
N TYR A 201 26.13 13.58 -23.69
CA TYR A 201 27.05 13.97 -24.76
C TYR A 201 28.43 14.31 -24.20
N GLU A 202 28.48 15.02 -23.09
CA GLU A 202 29.71 15.45 -22.44
C GLU A 202 30.54 14.24 -21.96
N ASN A 203 29.89 13.21 -21.38
CA ASN A 203 30.58 11.97 -21.01
C ASN A 203 31.10 11.24 -22.26
N VAL A 204 30.27 11.08 -23.29
CA VAL A 204 30.66 10.36 -24.51
C VAL A 204 31.77 11.10 -25.27
N ALA A 205 31.66 12.41 -25.48
CA ALA A 205 32.65 13.20 -26.20
C ALA A 205 33.99 13.30 -25.44
N GLY A 206 33.94 13.31 -24.10
CA GLY A 206 35.14 13.33 -23.26
C GLY A 206 35.85 11.97 -23.16
N VAL A 207 35.12 10.87 -23.36
CA VAL A 207 35.60 9.51 -23.05
C VAL A 207 35.67 8.60 -24.27
N PHE A 208 34.98 8.85 -25.37
CA PHE A 208 34.91 7.92 -26.52
C PHE A 208 35.63 8.47 -27.76
N ASP A 209 36.47 7.63 -28.38
CA ASP A 209 37.21 7.92 -29.61
C ASP A 209 36.67 7.09 -30.79
N LEU A 210 35.86 7.74 -31.62
CA LEU A 210 35.23 7.10 -32.77
C LEU A 210 36.23 6.65 -33.86
N ASP A 211 37.28 7.42 -34.12
CA ASP A 211 38.24 7.07 -35.17
C ASP A 211 39.08 5.87 -34.73
N ARG A 212 39.45 5.84 -33.45
CA ARG A 212 40.14 4.70 -32.86
C ARG A 212 39.25 3.47 -32.80
N TYR A 213 37.98 3.60 -32.41
CA TYR A 213 37.02 2.50 -32.48
C TYR A 213 36.92 1.90 -33.88
N ARG A 214 36.73 2.74 -34.91
CA ARG A 214 36.67 2.34 -36.31
C ARG A 214 37.89 1.54 -36.76
N SER A 215 39.09 1.94 -36.33
CA SER A 215 40.33 1.21 -36.66
C SER A 215 40.40 -0.21 -36.08
N LEU A 216 39.59 -0.51 -35.05
CA LEU A 216 39.61 -1.77 -34.33
C LEU A 216 38.51 -2.74 -34.80
N VAL A 217 37.42 -2.24 -35.39
CA VAL A 217 36.28 -3.06 -35.89
C VAL A 217 36.25 -3.10 -37.42
N VAL A 218 37.26 -3.76 -38.01
CA VAL A 218 37.44 -3.85 -39.46
C VAL A 218 36.30 -4.62 -40.12
N GLY A 219 35.69 -4.02 -41.15
CA GLY A 219 34.61 -4.63 -41.95
C GLY A 219 33.19 -4.28 -41.50
N GLU A 220 33.03 -3.54 -40.40
CA GLU A 220 31.73 -3.07 -39.91
C GLU A 220 31.45 -1.63 -40.38
N PRO A 221 30.22 -1.29 -40.81
CA PRO A 221 29.89 0.03 -41.36
C PRO A 221 29.69 1.09 -40.25
N ILE A 222 30.76 1.41 -39.52
CA ILE A 222 30.72 2.39 -38.43
C ILE A 222 30.92 3.82 -38.96
N ALA A 223 29.82 4.57 -39.08
CA ALA A 223 29.85 5.94 -39.60
C ALA A 223 29.79 7.05 -38.54
N THR A 224 29.23 6.77 -37.37
CA THR A 224 28.95 7.76 -36.31
C THR A 224 29.24 7.19 -34.92
N VAL A 225 29.30 8.03 -33.88
CA VAL A 225 29.43 7.56 -32.49
C VAL A 225 28.26 6.65 -32.14
N CYS A 226 27.03 7.04 -32.49
CA CYS A 226 25.84 6.21 -32.27
C CYS A 226 25.97 4.82 -32.90
N HIS A 227 26.42 4.69 -34.15
CA HIS A 227 26.67 3.38 -34.76
C HIS A 227 27.71 2.57 -34.00
N ALA A 228 28.79 3.22 -33.54
CA ALA A 228 29.83 2.56 -32.77
C ALA A 228 29.30 2.07 -31.41
N LEU A 229 28.47 2.87 -30.74
CA LEU A 229 27.86 2.53 -29.46
C LEU A 229 26.76 1.48 -29.61
N ASP A 230 25.91 1.54 -30.66
CA ASP A 230 24.96 0.48 -31.01
C ASP A 230 25.69 -0.83 -31.28
N HIS A 231 26.77 -0.79 -32.06
CA HIS A 231 27.60 -1.96 -32.30
C HIS A 231 28.21 -2.48 -30.99
N ALA A 232 28.76 -1.60 -30.14
CA ALA A 232 29.31 -1.98 -28.85
C ALA A 232 28.26 -2.61 -27.91
N MET A 233 27.05 -2.03 -27.85
CA MET A 233 25.92 -2.53 -27.07
C MET A 233 25.46 -3.89 -27.55
N CYS A 234 25.26 -4.07 -28.87
CA CYS A 234 24.87 -5.35 -29.47
C CYS A 234 25.92 -6.46 -29.31
N ARG A 235 27.21 -6.08 -29.23
CA ARG A 235 28.31 -7.04 -28.98
C ARG A 235 28.58 -7.26 -27.50
N GLY A 236 28.03 -6.41 -26.61
CA GLY A 236 28.37 -6.38 -25.19
C GLY A 236 29.86 -6.06 -24.93
N PHE A 237 30.50 -5.30 -25.83
CA PHE A 237 31.95 -5.06 -25.78
C PHE A 237 32.32 -3.69 -26.36
N ILE A 238 33.28 -3.02 -25.71
CA ILE A 238 33.88 -1.77 -26.19
C ILE A 238 35.40 -1.87 -26.04
N PRO A 239 36.22 -1.69 -27.08
CA PRO A 239 37.68 -1.74 -26.95
C PRO A 239 38.21 -0.64 -26.03
N GLU A 240 39.14 -0.96 -25.12
CA GLU A 240 39.74 0.03 -24.21
C GLU A 240 40.49 1.12 -24.97
N GLN A 241 41.13 0.76 -26.08
CA GLN A 241 41.88 1.72 -26.88
C GLN A 241 40.98 2.77 -27.53
N ALA A 242 39.67 2.50 -27.65
CA ALA A 242 38.68 3.45 -28.14
C ALA A 242 38.16 4.40 -27.04
N LEU A 243 38.70 4.31 -25.82
CA LEU A 243 38.32 5.16 -24.70
C LEU A 243 39.47 6.13 -24.35
N ARG A 244 39.09 7.33 -23.91
CA ARG A 244 39.93 8.45 -23.49
C ARG A 244 39.62 8.79 -22.03
N GLY A 245 40.51 9.56 -21.39
CA GLY A 245 40.37 9.95 -19.99
C GLY A 245 41.02 8.96 -19.02
N ASP A 246 40.82 9.19 -17.73
CA ASP A 246 41.31 8.26 -16.70
C ASP A 246 40.51 6.94 -16.68
N THR A 247 41.09 5.94 -16.02
CA THR A 247 40.51 4.60 -15.90
C THR A 247 39.14 4.62 -15.22
N GLN A 248 38.91 5.57 -14.31
CA GLN A 248 37.64 5.69 -13.57
C GLN A 248 36.51 6.16 -14.50
N ARG A 249 36.70 7.25 -15.25
CA ARG A 249 35.71 7.80 -16.18
C ARG A 249 35.37 6.84 -17.31
N SER A 250 36.39 6.17 -17.87
CA SER A 250 36.20 5.17 -18.92
C SER A 250 35.41 3.96 -18.42
N ALA A 251 35.66 3.48 -17.20
CA ALA A 251 34.88 2.41 -16.59
C ALA A 251 33.43 2.81 -16.30
N GLN A 252 33.20 3.99 -15.73
CA GLN A 252 31.85 4.52 -15.49
C GLN A 252 31.03 4.59 -16.78
N PHE A 253 31.61 5.14 -17.86
CA PHE A 253 30.97 5.20 -19.17
C PHE A 253 30.60 3.80 -19.68
N THR A 254 31.49 2.80 -19.56
CA THR A 254 31.15 1.43 -19.97
C THR A 254 30.07 0.78 -19.08
N ALA A 255 29.95 1.16 -17.81
CA ALA A 255 28.84 0.73 -16.94
C ALA A 255 27.50 1.36 -17.35
N GLU A 256 27.50 2.64 -17.75
CA GLU A 256 26.31 3.33 -18.29
C GLU A 256 25.82 2.68 -19.59
N LEU A 257 26.73 2.26 -20.47
CA LEU A 257 26.38 1.45 -21.66
C LEU A 257 25.74 0.11 -21.26
N GLY A 258 26.24 -0.54 -20.20
CA GLY A 258 25.63 -1.76 -19.65
C GLY A 258 24.19 -1.53 -19.17
N PHE A 259 23.95 -0.43 -18.46
CA PHE A 259 22.60 -0.03 -18.03
C PHE A 259 21.67 0.27 -19.22
N ALA A 260 22.19 0.94 -20.26
CA ALA A 260 21.46 1.17 -21.50
C ALA A 260 21.00 -0.16 -22.15
N CYS A 261 21.91 -1.14 -22.26
CA CYS A 261 21.58 -2.48 -22.74
C CYS A 261 20.48 -3.14 -21.90
N TRP A 262 20.55 -3.05 -20.57
CA TRP A 262 19.56 -3.67 -19.69
C TRP A 262 18.15 -3.08 -19.91
N ARG A 263 18.02 -1.75 -20.04
CA ARG A 263 16.73 -1.10 -20.35
C ARG A 263 16.17 -1.48 -21.72
N LEU A 264 17.04 -1.83 -22.67
CA LEU A 264 16.66 -2.35 -23.99
C LEU A 264 16.30 -3.84 -23.97
N GLY A 265 16.46 -4.53 -22.83
CA GLY A 265 16.25 -5.97 -22.70
C GLY A 265 17.43 -6.83 -23.15
N LEU A 266 18.58 -6.22 -23.46
CA LEU A 266 19.83 -6.89 -23.84
C LEU A 266 20.60 -7.33 -22.59
N VAL A 267 20.04 -8.29 -21.84
CA VAL A 267 20.52 -8.67 -20.51
C VAL A 267 21.93 -9.29 -20.53
N GLY A 268 22.27 -10.06 -21.57
CA GLY A 268 23.58 -10.71 -21.68
C GLY A 268 24.69 -9.68 -21.90
N GLU A 269 24.44 -8.76 -22.83
CA GLU A 269 25.34 -7.68 -23.22
C GLU A 269 25.52 -6.67 -22.08
N ALA A 270 24.44 -6.37 -21.35
CA ALA A 270 24.49 -5.54 -20.15
C ALA A 270 25.48 -6.10 -19.11
N LYS A 271 25.42 -7.41 -18.84
CA LYS A 271 26.35 -8.08 -17.92
C LYS A 271 27.79 -7.99 -18.43
N SER A 272 28.03 -8.27 -19.70
CA SER A 272 29.37 -8.21 -20.30
C SER A 272 30.00 -6.83 -20.18
N LEU A 273 29.23 -5.77 -20.46
CA LEU A 273 29.72 -4.39 -20.35
C LEU A 273 29.98 -3.99 -18.90
N CYS A 274 29.09 -4.32 -17.96
CA CYS A 274 29.36 -4.03 -16.55
C CYS A 274 30.58 -4.79 -16.01
N LEU A 275 30.79 -6.05 -16.42
CA LEU A 275 31.99 -6.81 -16.04
C LEU A 275 33.26 -6.19 -16.63
N LEU A 276 33.21 -5.76 -17.89
CA LEU A 276 34.31 -5.06 -18.55
C LEU A 276 34.64 -3.73 -17.84
N ALA A 277 33.62 -3.02 -17.34
CA ALA A 277 33.83 -1.82 -16.51
C ALA A 277 34.59 -2.15 -15.21
N LEU A 278 34.27 -3.28 -14.56
CA LEU A 278 34.97 -3.73 -13.35
C LEU A 278 36.40 -4.21 -13.62
N GLU A 279 36.65 -4.83 -14.78
CA GLU A 279 38.00 -5.24 -15.18
C GLU A 279 38.93 -4.01 -15.32
N ARG A 280 38.39 -2.92 -15.85
CA ARG A 280 39.11 -1.64 -15.98
C ARG A 280 39.30 -0.95 -14.65
N TRP A 281 38.20 -0.76 -13.92
CA TRP A 281 38.17 -0.07 -12.65
C TRP A 281 37.37 -0.88 -11.63
N PRO A 282 38.05 -1.65 -10.77
CA PRO A 282 37.39 -2.48 -9.77
C PRO A 282 36.50 -1.71 -8.79
N ASP A 283 36.71 -0.41 -8.59
CA ASP A 283 35.91 0.44 -7.70
C ASP A 283 34.77 1.19 -8.45
N CYS A 284 34.33 0.69 -9.61
CA CYS A 284 33.21 1.28 -10.37
C CYS A 284 31.86 0.94 -9.70
N PHE A 285 31.36 1.85 -8.85
CA PHE A 285 30.09 1.69 -8.13
C PHE A 285 28.92 1.29 -9.04
N LEU A 286 28.73 1.99 -10.16
CA LEU A 286 27.61 1.76 -11.09
C LEU A 286 27.62 0.34 -11.65
N ALA A 287 28.79 -0.16 -12.05
CA ALA A 287 28.92 -1.52 -12.58
C ALA A 287 28.55 -2.57 -11.53
N TRP A 288 29.03 -2.39 -10.29
CA TRP A 288 28.66 -3.25 -9.17
C TRP A 288 27.15 -3.23 -8.89
N HIS A 289 26.56 -2.03 -8.80
CA HIS A 289 25.14 -1.88 -8.50
C HIS A 289 24.25 -2.48 -9.60
N TYR A 290 24.50 -2.15 -10.87
CA TYR A 290 23.69 -2.64 -11.99
C TYR A 290 23.80 -4.15 -12.20
N LEU A 291 24.99 -4.75 -12.00
CA LEU A 291 25.08 -6.21 -12.00
C LEU A 291 24.22 -6.79 -10.88
N GLY A 292 24.27 -6.19 -9.69
CA GLY A 292 23.39 -6.52 -8.56
C GLY A 292 21.91 -6.54 -8.93
N ASP A 293 21.41 -5.45 -9.53
CA ASP A 293 20.02 -5.30 -9.96
C ASP A 293 19.63 -6.32 -11.03
N ILE A 294 20.48 -6.51 -12.06
CA ILE A 294 20.24 -7.47 -13.13
C ILE A 294 20.06 -8.89 -12.57
N PHE A 295 20.89 -9.29 -11.59
CA PHE A 295 20.78 -10.60 -10.95
C PHE A 295 19.60 -10.68 -9.99
N LEU A 296 19.27 -9.60 -9.29
CA LEU A 296 18.10 -9.52 -8.42
C LEU A 296 16.80 -9.69 -9.20
N ASP A 297 16.66 -9.01 -10.35
CA ASP A 297 15.53 -9.15 -11.27
C ASP A 297 15.41 -10.57 -11.84
N ALA A 298 16.55 -11.20 -12.13
CA ALA A 298 16.62 -12.60 -12.52
C ALA A 298 16.33 -13.59 -11.37
N LYS A 299 16.15 -13.10 -10.13
CA LYS A 299 15.97 -13.88 -8.90
C LYS A 299 17.15 -14.80 -8.57
N ASP A 300 18.34 -14.42 -9.02
CA ASP A 300 19.59 -15.12 -8.75
C ASP A 300 20.34 -14.44 -7.60
N TRP A 301 19.99 -14.87 -6.38
CA TRP A 301 20.31 -14.13 -5.17
C TRP A 301 21.80 -14.12 -4.82
N ALA A 302 22.54 -15.21 -5.08
CA ALA A 302 23.93 -15.30 -4.67
C ALA A 302 24.85 -14.37 -5.48
N PRO A 303 24.77 -14.32 -6.83
CA PRO A 303 25.42 -13.29 -7.62
C PRO A 303 24.93 -11.88 -7.27
N ALA A 304 23.62 -11.69 -7.05
CA ALA A 304 23.09 -10.38 -6.64
C ALA A 304 23.77 -9.87 -5.36
N LEU A 305 23.91 -10.72 -4.32
CA LEU A 305 24.62 -10.36 -3.09
C LEU A 305 26.10 -10.04 -3.32
N TYR A 306 26.78 -10.83 -4.14
CA TYR A 306 28.18 -10.57 -4.46
C TYR A 306 28.35 -9.18 -5.08
N PHE A 307 27.53 -8.86 -6.07
CA PHE A 307 27.66 -7.60 -6.78
C PHE A 307 27.18 -6.40 -5.96
N LEU A 308 26.04 -6.52 -5.27
CA LEU A 308 25.54 -5.47 -4.37
C LEU A 308 26.45 -5.24 -3.18
N GLY A 309 27.11 -6.28 -2.65
CA GLY A 309 28.12 -6.14 -1.59
C GLY A 309 29.35 -5.38 -2.09
N GLY A 310 29.72 -5.56 -3.36
CA GLY A 310 30.72 -4.72 -4.02
C GLY A 310 30.30 -3.25 -4.11
N ALA A 311 29.04 -2.99 -4.48
CA ALA A 311 28.49 -1.65 -4.54
C ALA A 311 28.47 -0.97 -3.16
N GLU A 312 28.07 -1.70 -2.11
CA GLU A 312 28.04 -1.20 -0.73
C GLU A 312 29.43 -0.81 -0.23
N ARG A 313 30.49 -1.56 -0.54
CA ARG A 313 31.85 -1.20 -0.12
C ARG A 313 32.27 0.18 -0.65
N ILE A 314 31.76 0.57 -1.82
CA ILE A 314 32.13 1.80 -2.50
C ILE A 314 31.21 2.95 -2.07
N ASN A 315 29.90 2.72 -2.04
CA ASN A 315 28.91 3.71 -1.60
C ASN A 315 27.88 3.06 -0.64
N PRO A 316 28.17 3.03 0.67
CA PRO A 316 27.32 2.37 1.65
C PRO A 316 26.02 3.15 1.95
N SER A 317 25.96 4.44 1.62
CA SER A 317 24.79 5.30 1.82
C SER A 317 23.75 5.24 0.71
N PHE A 318 23.99 4.44 -0.36
CA PHE A 318 23.02 4.34 -1.44
C PHE A 318 21.80 3.51 -1.04
N PHE A 319 20.64 4.16 -0.95
CA PHE A 319 19.38 3.56 -0.51
C PHE A 319 19.03 2.25 -1.24
N TRP A 320 19.07 2.25 -2.58
CA TRP A 320 18.66 1.09 -3.37
C TRP A 320 19.63 -0.09 -3.22
N THR A 321 20.93 0.16 -3.06
CA THR A 321 21.88 -0.93 -2.76
C THR A 321 21.53 -1.58 -1.42
N GLN A 322 21.26 -0.78 -0.38
CA GLN A 322 20.87 -1.31 0.94
C GLN A 322 19.54 -2.08 0.89
N MET A 323 18.54 -1.56 0.18
CA MET A 323 17.25 -2.24 -0.01
C MET A 323 17.39 -3.55 -0.78
N ASN A 324 18.19 -3.56 -1.85
CA ASN A 324 18.39 -4.73 -2.70
C ASN A 324 19.22 -5.80 -1.98
N LEU A 325 20.23 -5.41 -1.19
CA LEU A 325 20.95 -6.31 -0.29
C LEU A 325 20.02 -6.95 0.72
N ALA A 326 19.20 -6.14 1.40
CA ALA A 326 18.26 -6.62 2.39
C ALA A 326 17.26 -7.62 1.77
N THR A 327 16.77 -7.32 0.57
CA THR A 327 15.83 -8.19 -0.17
C THR A 327 16.48 -9.52 -0.56
N ALA A 328 17.68 -9.49 -1.15
CA ALA A 328 18.38 -10.70 -1.54
C ALA A 328 18.76 -11.57 -0.32
N LEU A 329 19.24 -10.96 0.76
CA LEU A 329 19.56 -11.65 2.02
C LEU A 329 18.33 -12.32 2.63
N LEU A 330 17.17 -11.63 2.62
CA LEU A 330 15.92 -12.19 3.09
C LEU A 330 15.53 -13.43 2.27
N ARG A 331 15.64 -13.36 0.94
CA ARG A 331 15.33 -14.50 0.04
C ARG A 331 16.29 -15.68 0.21
N MET A 332 17.50 -15.43 0.68
CA MET A 332 18.48 -16.47 1.01
C MET A 332 18.37 -17.00 2.44
N GLY A 333 17.45 -16.50 3.26
CA GLY A 333 17.28 -16.91 4.67
C GLY A 333 18.28 -16.26 5.65
N CYS A 334 19.05 -15.27 5.21
CA CYS A 334 20.00 -14.51 6.02
C CYS A 334 19.31 -13.35 6.76
N HIS A 335 18.34 -13.68 7.61
CA HIS A 335 17.37 -12.71 8.14
C HIS A 335 17.96 -11.57 8.98
N GLU A 336 18.96 -11.82 9.83
CA GLU A 336 19.59 -10.77 10.66
C GLU A 336 20.37 -9.76 9.82
N SER A 337 21.11 -10.25 8.83
CA SER A 337 21.77 -9.39 7.85
C SER A 337 20.75 -8.60 7.06
N ALA A 338 19.66 -9.23 6.61
CA ALA A 338 18.56 -8.54 5.92
C ALA A 338 17.99 -7.39 6.75
N LYS A 339 17.72 -7.61 8.05
CA LYS A 339 17.28 -6.54 8.98
C LYS A 339 18.31 -5.43 9.10
N THR A 340 19.59 -5.75 9.14
CA THR A 340 20.68 -4.76 9.25
C THR A 340 20.71 -3.83 8.03
N HIS A 341 20.67 -4.37 6.82
CA HIS A 341 20.65 -3.56 5.61
C HIS A 341 19.34 -2.79 5.45
N ALA A 342 18.20 -3.34 5.86
CA ALA A 342 16.94 -2.61 5.88
C ALA A 342 16.98 -1.43 6.87
N LYS A 343 17.61 -1.57 8.05
CA LYS A 343 17.83 -0.44 8.97
C LYS A 343 18.71 0.64 8.34
N ARG A 344 19.81 0.25 7.67
CA ARG A 344 20.65 1.20 6.92
C ARG A 344 19.87 1.92 5.82
N ALA A 345 19.04 1.19 5.07
CA ALA A 345 18.15 1.81 4.08
C ALA A 345 17.19 2.83 4.72
N SER A 346 16.67 2.55 5.91
CA SER A 346 15.86 3.51 6.68
C SER A 346 16.65 4.73 7.14
N GLU A 347 17.95 4.60 7.41
CA GLU A 347 18.82 5.74 7.74
C GLU A 347 19.12 6.60 6.51
N CYS A 348 19.28 5.95 5.34
CA CYS A 348 19.46 6.60 4.05
C CYS A 348 18.18 7.36 3.64
N GLU A 349 17.00 6.77 3.85
CA GLU A 349 15.71 7.38 3.52
C GLU A 349 14.67 7.22 4.65
N PRO A 350 14.70 8.10 5.67
CA PRO A 350 13.84 8.00 6.86
C PRO A 350 12.32 8.12 6.62
N GLY A 351 11.91 8.58 5.43
CA GLY A 351 10.50 8.70 5.04
C GLY A 351 9.95 7.50 4.26
N SER A 352 10.81 6.52 3.92
CA SER A 352 10.40 5.36 3.15
C SER A 352 9.71 4.32 4.03
N MET A 353 8.57 3.80 3.57
CA MET A 353 7.85 2.70 4.23
C MET A 353 8.42 1.31 3.87
N LEU A 354 9.25 1.22 2.83
CA LEU A 354 9.78 -0.06 2.36
C LEU A 354 10.72 -0.73 3.37
N PRO A 355 11.67 -0.02 4.03
CA PRO A 355 12.57 -0.67 4.98
C PRO A 355 11.86 -1.23 6.23
N PRO A 356 10.93 -0.51 6.90
CA PRO A 356 10.16 -1.08 8.01
C PRO A 356 9.38 -2.35 7.66
N LEU A 357 8.75 -2.39 6.47
CA LEU A 357 8.05 -3.59 5.99
C LEU A 357 9.01 -4.76 5.82
N LEU A 358 10.19 -4.52 5.25
CA LEU A 358 11.21 -5.55 5.05
C LEU A 358 11.80 -6.06 6.38
N ILE A 359 11.98 -5.17 7.37
CA ILE A 359 12.41 -5.54 8.73
C ILE A 359 11.37 -6.46 9.38
N ARG A 360 10.08 -6.16 9.24
CA ARG A 360 8.97 -7.02 9.72
C ARG A 360 9.05 -8.39 9.04
N ASP A 361 9.12 -8.43 7.71
CA ASP A 361 9.16 -9.68 6.95
C ASP A 361 10.37 -10.56 7.32
N ALA A 362 11.54 -9.95 7.48
CA ALA A 362 12.76 -10.63 7.90
C ALA A 362 12.65 -11.17 9.34
N THR A 363 12.05 -10.40 10.25
CA THR A 363 11.82 -10.84 11.63
C THR A 363 10.87 -12.04 11.69
N LEU A 364 9.76 -11.99 10.94
CA LEU A 364 8.81 -13.11 10.87
C LEU A 364 9.42 -14.35 10.21
N ALA A 365 10.23 -14.19 9.15
CA ALA A 365 10.95 -15.29 8.52
C ALA A 365 11.97 -15.95 9.48
N TRP A 366 12.71 -15.15 10.25
CA TRP A 366 13.62 -15.67 11.28
C TRP A 366 12.90 -16.42 12.39
N ALA A 367 11.77 -15.88 12.86
CA ALA A 367 10.96 -16.52 13.86
C ALA A 367 10.41 -17.87 13.36
N ARG A 368 9.95 -17.94 12.09
CA ARG A 368 9.47 -19.18 11.46
C ARG A 368 10.55 -20.26 11.46
N SER A 369 11.76 -19.91 11.03
CA SER A 369 12.91 -20.83 11.04
C SER A 369 13.27 -21.32 12.45
N ASN A 370 13.08 -20.52 13.49
CA ASN A 370 13.25 -20.98 14.87
C ASN A 370 12.15 -21.97 15.29
N VAL A 371 10.89 -21.73 14.93
CA VAL A 371 9.80 -22.67 15.21
C VAL A 371 10.02 -24.01 14.51
N GLU A 372 10.43 -24.00 13.23
CA GLU A 372 10.80 -25.21 12.48
C GLU A 372 11.95 -25.98 13.14
N ARG A 373 13.00 -25.29 13.60
CA ARG A 373 14.08 -25.90 14.38
C ARG A 373 13.56 -26.50 15.69
N GLY A 374 12.61 -25.83 16.34
CA GLY A 374 11.97 -26.34 17.55
C GLY A 374 11.22 -27.65 17.31
N PHE A 375 10.43 -27.75 16.25
CA PHE A 375 9.76 -28.99 15.88
C PHE A 375 10.75 -30.10 15.51
N LYS A 376 11.79 -29.78 14.73
CA LYS A 376 12.85 -30.73 14.40
C LYS A 376 13.57 -31.27 15.64
N ALA A 377 13.86 -30.42 16.62
CA ALA A 377 14.43 -30.85 17.90
C ALA A 377 13.48 -31.82 18.64
N ALA A 378 12.17 -31.56 18.63
CA ALA A 378 11.17 -32.43 19.22
C ALA A 378 11.06 -33.79 18.49
N GLU A 379 11.21 -33.82 17.17
CA GLU A 379 11.30 -35.08 16.40
C GLU A 379 12.50 -35.95 16.81
N PHE A 380 13.57 -35.32 17.32
CA PHE A 380 14.72 -36.01 17.92
C PHE A 380 14.61 -36.13 19.46
N GLU A 381 13.42 -35.93 20.02
CA GLU A 381 13.11 -36.07 21.46
C GLU A 381 13.90 -35.08 22.37
N GLN A 382 14.36 -33.95 21.83
CA GLN A 382 15.09 -32.90 22.54
C GLN A 382 14.16 -31.75 22.96
N LEU A 383 13.30 -31.99 23.95
CA LEU A 383 12.23 -31.03 24.33
C LEU A 383 12.75 -29.70 24.90
N ASP A 384 13.87 -29.67 25.62
CA ASP A 384 14.41 -28.42 26.15
C ASP A 384 14.94 -27.52 25.02
N SER A 385 15.70 -28.10 24.08
CA SER A 385 16.12 -27.42 22.85
C SER A 385 14.91 -26.93 22.02
N SER A 386 13.85 -27.73 21.97
CA SER A 386 12.60 -27.38 21.29
C SER A 386 11.97 -26.12 21.90
N ARG A 387 11.81 -26.11 23.23
CA ARG A 387 11.26 -24.96 23.98
C ARG A 387 12.12 -23.72 23.85
N GLU A 388 13.45 -23.85 23.92
CA GLU A 388 14.36 -22.72 23.74
C GLU A 388 14.16 -22.07 22.37
N CYS A 389 14.07 -22.87 21.30
CA CYS A 389 13.82 -22.38 19.95
C CYS A 389 12.48 -21.63 19.84
N MET A 390 11.40 -22.18 20.42
CA MET A 390 10.07 -21.54 20.39
C MET A 390 10.03 -20.24 21.19
N ASN A 391 10.63 -20.20 22.38
CA ASN A 391 10.71 -18.99 23.18
C ASN A 391 11.51 -17.90 22.46
N ARG A 392 12.63 -18.25 21.81
CA ARG A 392 13.39 -17.31 20.96
C ARG A 392 12.56 -16.78 19.80
N ALA A 393 11.80 -17.64 19.12
CA ALA A 393 10.95 -17.24 18.00
C ALA A 393 9.92 -16.18 18.41
N VAL A 394 9.31 -16.32 19.59
CA VAL A 394 8.32 -15.36 20.10
C VAL A 394 8.98 -14.08 20.65
N ALA A 395 10.12 -14.24 21.32
CA ALA A 395 10.84 -13.11 21.93
C ALA A 395 11.35 -12.10 20.89
N CYS A 396 11.78 -12.55 19.70
CA CYS A 396 12.34 -11.67 18.69
C CYS A 396 11.32 -10.83 17.90
N ILE A 397 10.02 -11.15 18.01
CA ILE A 397 8.94 -10.47 17.28
C ILE A 397 8.69 -9.10 17.92
N GLU A 398 9.72 -8.28 17.97
CA GLU A 398 9.62 -6.91 18.45
C GLU A 398 8.67 -6.15 17.52
N MET A 399 7.74 -5.42 18.11
CA MET A 399 6.95 -4.45 17.37
C MET A 399 7.74 -3.14 17.28
N ALA A 400 7.44 -2.32 16.28
CA ALA A 400 7.97 -0.96 16.22
C ALA A 400 7.67 -0.23 17.54
N GLU A 401 8.65 0.49 18.09
CA GLU A 401 8.43 1.33 19.27
C GLU A 401 7.36 2.36 18.93
N ILE A 402 6.13 2.13 19.39
CA ILE A 402 5.11 3.16 19.39
C ILE A 402 5.56 4.18 20.43
N ASP A 403 5.88 5.38 19.98
CA ASP A 403 6.07 6.50 20.90
C ASP A 403 4.76 6.74 21.66
N ARG A 404 4.77 6.42 22.95
CA ARG A 404 3.63 6.57 23.87
C ARG A 404 3.65 7.91 24.61
N SER A 405 4.57 8.82 24.27
CA SER A 405 4.75 10.13 24.90
C SER A 405 3.44 10.93 25.00
N TYR A 406 2.54 10.80 24.01
CA TYR A 406 1.25 11.52 23.97
C TYR A 406 0.01 10.69 24.34
N GLY A 407 0.20 9.43 24.77
CA GLY A 407 -0.89 8.50 25.07
C GLY A 407 -1.61 8.02 23.81
N VAL A 408 -1.87 6.72 23.72
CA VAL A 408 -2.61 6.11 22.59
C VAL A 408 -4.06 6.65 22.59
N PRO A 409 -4.55 7.32 21.53
CA PRO A 409 -5.96 7.67 21.36
C PRO A 409 -6.80 6.41 21.46
N ARG A 410 -7.74 6.39 22.40
CA ARG A 410 -8.52 5.19 22.72
C ARG A 410 -9.90 5.31 22.07
N ALA A 411 -10.23 4.36 21.20
CA ALA A 411 -11.51 4.34 20.50
C ALA A 411 -12.70 4.47 21.47
N LYS A 412 -13.59 5.44 21.19
CA LYS A 412 -14.96 5.49 21.74
C LYS A 412 -15.74 4.45 20.95
N ILE A 413 -15.99 3.32 21.59
CA ILE A 413 -16.65 2.15 20.99
C ILE A 413 -18.11 2.51 20.78
N SER A 414 -18.58 2.48 19.53
CA SER A 414 -20.00 2.78 19.21
C SER A 414 -20.84 1.56 18.84
N ARG A 415 -20.20 0.41 18.55
CA ARG A 415 -20.84 -0.90 18.34
C ARG A 415 -19.87 -1.97 18.79
N SER A 416 -20.22 -2.77 19.78
CA SER A 416 -19.36 -3.84 20.28
C SER A 416 -19.13 -4.89 19.18
N ARG A 417 -18.01 -4.81 18.48
CA ARG A 417 -17.62 -5.78 17.44
C ARG A 417 -16.51 -6.69 17.93
N VAL A 418 -16.73 -7.99 17.75
CA VAL A 418 -15.79 -9.05 18.11
C VAL A 418 -15.29 -9.74 16.84
N VAL A 419 -13.98 -9.89 16.70
CA VAL A 419 -13.39 -10.74 15.66
C VAL A 419 -12.74 -11.96 16.29
N ILE A 420 -12.90 -13.13 15.66
CA ILE A 420 -12.36 -14.40 16.17
C ILE A 420 -11.37 -14.97 15.16
N LEU A 421 -10.13 -15.23 15.57
CA LEU A 421 -9.18 -16.04 14.82
C LEU A 421 -9.14 -17.44 15.42
N ALA A 422 -9.55 -18.45 14.65
CA ALA A 422 -9.84 -19.77 15.17
C ALA A 422 -9.09 -20.89 14.43
N ASP A 423 -8.66 -21.90 15.20
CA ASP A 423 -8.34 -23.21 14.65
C ASP A 423 -9.63 -23.99 14.32
N ASP A 424 -9.84 -24.27 13.03
CA ASP A 424 -10.98 -25.00 12.49
C ASP A 424 -10.69 -26.49 12.24
N ALA A 425 -9.49 -26.98 12.61
CA ALA A 425 -9.08 -28.36 12.37
C ALA A 425 -9.82 -29.41 13.21
N VAL A 426 -10.48 -29.01 14.30
CA VAL A 426 -11.23 -29.91 15.21
C VAL A 426 -12.72 -29.53 15.21
N PRO A 427 -13.56 -30.15 14.36
CA PRO A 427 -14.93 -29.70 14.12
C PRO A 427 -15.81 -29.64 15.38
N GLN A 428 -15.64 -30.59 16.31
CA GLN A 428 -16.41 -30.60 17.55
C GLN A 428 -16.06 -29.40 18.44
N CYS A 429 -14.78 -29.10 18.61
CA CYS A 429 -14.34 -28.01 19.46
C CYS A 429 -14.64 -26.65 18.81
N PHE A 430 -14.43 -26.54 17.49
CA PHE A 430 -14.83 -25.39 16.68
C PHE A 430 -16.33 -25.05 16.85
N ARG A 431 -17.21 -26.06 16.86
CA ARG A 431 -18.65 -25.85 17.11
C ARG A 431 -18.92 -25.15 18.44
N TYR A 432 -18.37 -25.67 19.53
CA TYR A 432 -18.66 -25.15 20.86
C TYR A 432 -17.99 -23.79 21.11
N ARG A 433 -16.80 -23.57 20.56
CA ARG A 433 -15.96 -22.40 20.85
C ARG A 433 -16.11 -21.28 19.84
N VAL A 434 -16.60 -21.56 18.63
CA VAL A 434 -16.78 -20.56 17.57
C VAL A 434 -18.24 -20.48 17.13
N GLU A 435 -18.82 -21.54 16.55
CA GLU A 435 -20.18 -21.48 15.98
C GLU A 435 -21.24 -21.12 17.04
N ASN A 436 -21.27 -21.85 18.15
CA ASN A 436 -22.21 -21.61 19.24
C ASN A 436 -21.98 -20.26 19.91
N LYS A 437 -20.73 -19.79 19.96
CA LYS A 437 -20.38 -18.50 20.55
C LYS A 437 -20.83 -17.34 19.69
N ILE A 438 -20.63 -17.41 18.38
CA ILE A 438 -21.18 -16.44 17.41
C ILE A 438 -22.69 -16.36 17.59
N PHE A 439 -23.37 -17.51 17.68
CA PHE A 439 -24.81 -17.56 17.92
C PHE A 439 -25.22 -16.89 19.26
N GLN A 440 -24.48 -17.13 20.34
CA GLN A 440 -24.73 -16.53 21.66
C GLN A 440 -24.55 -15.01 21.66
N LEU A 441 -23.45 -14.52 21.09
CA LEU A 441 -23.12 -13.08 21.03
C LEU A 441 -24.06 -12.33 20.09
N SER A 442 -24.41 -12.92 18.94
CA SER A 442 -25.35 -12.31 17.99
C SER A 442 -26.73 -12.08 18.61
N ARG A 443 -27.15 -12.90 19.58
CA ARG A 443 -28.40 -12.71 20.35
C ARG A 443 -28.37 -11.52 21.31
N GLN A 444 -27.19 -10.97 21.58
CA GLN A 444 -26.99 -9.79 22.42
C GLN A 444 -26.69 -8.54 21.56
N ASP A 445 -27.01 -8.57 20.26
CA ASP A 445 -26.74 -7.50 19.30
C ASP A 445 -25.24 -7.14 19.18
N ILE A 446 -24.35 -8.09 19.47
CA ILE A 446 -22.90 -7.97 19.26
C ILE A 446 -22.57 -8.47 17.86
N ASP A 447 -21.90 -7.63 17.07
CA ASP A 447 -21.41 -8.00 15.73
C ASP A 447 -20.19 -8.93 15.87
N VAL A 448 -20.25 -10.11 15.28
CA VAL A 448 -19.19 -11.11 15.38
C VAL A 448 -18.81 -11.67 14.03
N GLU A 449 -17.53 -11.62 13.72
CA GLU A 449 -16.96 -12.25 12.53
C GLU A 449 -15.81 -13.17 12.91
N TRP A 450 -15.62 -14.25 12.16
CA TRP A 450 -14.55 -15.20 12.44
C TRP A 450 -13.73 -15.51 11.19
N PHE A 451 -12.48 -15.87 11.43
CA PHE A 451 -11.47 -16.17 10.43
C PHE A 451 -10.75 -17.45 10.82
N SER A 452 -10.50 -18.32 9.84
CA SER A 452 -9.64 -19.49 10.05
C SER A 452 -8.19 -19.05 10.29
N LYS A 453 -7.43 -19.82 11.06
CA LYS A 453 -5.99 -19.61 11.29
C LYS A 453 -5.15 -19.55 10.00
N SER A 454 -5.69 -20.04 8.88
CA SER A 454 -5.08 -19.93 7.55
C SER A 454 -5.30 -18.57 6.85
N HIS A 455 -6.12 -17.69 7.42
CA HIS A 455 -6.52 -16.39 6.86
C HIS A 455 -6.11 -15.22 7.78
N VAL A 456 -4.89 -15.27 8.32
CA VAL A 456 -4.36 -14.23 9.22
C VAL A 456 -4.37 -12.82 8.60
N PRO A 457 -3.98 -12.61 7.32
CA PRO A 457 -4.01 -11.27 6.73
C PRO A 457 -5.42 -10.67 6.66
N GLN A 458 -6.44 -11.49 6.39
CA GLN A 458 -7.84 -11.05 6.39
C GLN A 458 -8.29 -10.67 7.79
N PHE A 459 -7.94 -11.46 8.80
CA PHE A 459 -8.20 -11.13 10.20
C PHE A 459 -7.48 -9.84 10.62
N GLU A 460 -6.19 -9.68 10.29
CA GLU A 460 -5.37 -8.49 10.59
C GLU A 460 -5.99 -7.22 10.00
N ALA A 461 -6.55 -7.27 8.79
CA ALA A 461 -7.26 -6.17 8.13
C ALA A 461 -8.58 -5.77 8.84
N GLU A 462 -9.15 -6.66 9.66
CA GLU A 462 -10.42 -6.45 10.36
C GLU A 462 -10.22 -5.92 11.78
N VAL A 463 -9.05 -6.17 12.40
CA VAL A 463 -8.70 -5.69 13.75
C VAL A 463 -8.89 -4.17 13.94
N PRO A 464 -8.52 -3.28 13.00
CA PRO A 464 -8.78 -1.83 13.12
C PRO A 464 -10.23 -1.49 13.46
N PHE A 465 -11.19 -2.27 12.95
CA PHE A 465 -12.62 -2.03 13.09
C PHE A 465 -13.30 -2.93 14.13
N ALA A 466 -12.52 -3.67 14.92
CA ALA A 466 -13.01 -4.49 16.02
C ALA A 466 -12.66 -3.86 17.38
N ASP A 467 -13.37 -4.23 18.44
CA ASP A 467 -13.04 -3.80 19.81
C ASP A 467 -12.36 -4.90 20.60
N ILE A 468 -12.73 -6.15 20.28
CA ILE A 468 -12.24 -7.36 20.92
C ILE A 468 -11.79 -8.33 19.83
N ALA A 469 -10.62 -8.92 20.05
CA ALA A 469 -10.13 -10.07 19.30
C ALA A 469 -10.11 -11.32 20.20
N ILE A 470 -10.69 -12.42 19.74
CA ILE A 470 -10.62 -13.73 20.39
C ILE A 470 -9.73 -14.65 19.57
N PHE A 471 -8.71 -15.21 20.21
CA PHE A 471 -7.76 -16.16 19.63
C PHE A 471 -8.10 -17.55 20.15
N TYR A 472 -8.80 -18.35 19.35
CA TYR A 472 -9.23 -19.69 19.74
C TYR A 472 -8.24 -20.76 19.27
N ARG A 473 -7.54 -21.40 20.22
CA ARG A 473 -6.65 -22.55 19.99
C ARG A 473 -5.64 -22.31 18.87
N VAL A 474 -5.14 -21.08 18.71
CA VAL A 474 -4.11 -20.76 17.71
C VAL A 474 -2.72 -20.85 18.35
N PRO A 475 -1.80 -21.66 17.81
CA PRO A 475 -0.44 -21.76 18.34
C PRO A 475 0.36 -20.48 18.01
N ALA A 476 1.39 -20.19 18.80
CA ALA A 476 2.29 -19.03 18.64
C ALA A 476 3.22 -19.10 17.41
N PHE A 477 2.66 -19.37 16.23
CA PHE A 477 3.38 -19.09 14.98
C PHE A 477 3.61 -17.59 14.84
N PRO A 478 4.68 -17.16 14.15
CA PRO A 478 5.10 -15.76 14.15
C PRO A 478 4.03 -14.77 13.70
N GLU A 479 3.23 -15.13 12.71
CA GLU A 479 2.13 -14.32 12.19
C GLU A 479 1.01 -14.14 13.22
N ILE A 480 0.72 -15.20 13.99
CA ILE A 480 -0.26 -15.17 15.08
C ILE A 480 0.22 -14.25 16.20
N VAL A 481 1.48 -14.38 16.61
CA VAL A 481 2.09 -13.50 17.63
C VAL A 481 2.10 -12.05 17.15
N SER A 482 2.47 -11.82 15.89
CA SER A 482 2.46 -10.48 15.28
C SER A 482 1.07 -9.85 15.36
N VAL A 483 0.01 -10.59 15.01
CA VAL A 483 -1.34 -10.02 15.02
C VAL A 483 -1.93 -9.85 16.44
N ILE A 484 -1.55 -10.71 17.40
CA ILE A 484 -1.89 -10.50 18.83
C ILE A 484 -1.23 -9.22 19.34
N ARG A 485 0.06 -9.02 19.05
CA ARG A 485 0.79 -7.81 19.45
C ARG A 485 0.22 -6.56 18.77
N TYR A 486 -0.08 -6.62 17.48
CA TYR A 486 -0.76 -5.56 16.73
C TYR A 486 -2.12 -5.19 17.35
N THR A 487 -2.96 -6.18 17.65
CA THR A 487 -4.26 -5.99 18.33
C THR A 487 -4.11 -5.19 19.63
N ARG A 488 -3.12 -5.58 20.46
CA ARG A 488 -2.85 -4.91 21.74
C ARG A 488 -2.35 -3.48 21.55
N GLU A 489 -1.54 -3.24 20.52
CA GLU A 489 -0.99 -1.92 20.19
C GLU A 489 -2.03 -0.93 19.74
N LEU A 490 -3.02 -1.38 18.97
CA LEU A 490 -4.20 -0.59 18.63
C LEU A 490 -5.11 -0.28 19.82
N GLY A 491 -4.76 -0.81 21.01
CA GLY A 491 -5.50 -0.63 22.25
C GLY A 491 -6.77 -1.47 22.33
N LYS A 492 -6.92 -2.50 21.48
CA LYS A 492 -8.05 -3.44 21.51
C LYS A 492 -7.85 -4.46 22.64
N LEU A 493 -8.91 -5.17 23.04
CA LEU A 493 -8.77 -6.27 24.00
C LEU A 493 -8.46 -7.57 23.26
N SER A 494 -7.51 -8.33 23.80
CA SER A 494 -7.19 -9.66 23.31
C SER A 494 -7.60 -10.73 24.33
N PHE A 495 -8.40 -11.69 23.89
CA PHE A 495 -8.78 -12.87 24.67
C PHE A 495 -8.22 -14.12 24.04
N TYR A 496 -7.64 -15.00 24.84
CA TYR A 496 -7.25 -16.34 24.38
C TYR A 496 -8.27 -17.38 24.88
N GLU A 497 -8.72 -18.26 24.00
CA GLU A 497 -9.66 -19.33 24.35
C GLU A 497 -9.09 -20.70 23.95
N ILE A 498 -9.24 -21.67 24.83
CA ILE A 498 -8.84 -23.06 24.58
C ILE A 498 -9.76 -24.00 25.37
N ASP A 499 -9.98 -25.20 24.84
CA ASP A 499 -10.98 -26.14 25.35
C ASP A 499 -10.45 -27.20 26.32
N ASP A 500 -9.13 -27.42 26.36
CA ASP A 500 -8.46 -28.42 27.20
C ASP A 500 -7.12 -27.88 27.73
N LEU A 501 -6.54 -28.54 28.74
CA LEU A 501 -5.25 -28.19 29.35
C LEU A 501 -4.04 -28.52 28.43
N ILE A 502 -4.21 -28.46 27.11
CA ILE A 502 -3.20 -28.83 26.09
C ILE A 502 -2.07 -27.81 25.93
N PHE A 503 -1.96 -26.83 26.83
CA PHE A 503 -0.92 -25.81 26.86
C PHE A 503 0.00 -25.94 28.09
N ASP A 504 -0.33 -26.80 29.04
CA ASP A 504 0.42 -26.97 30.28
C ASP A 504 1.27 -28.24 30.19
N HIS A 505 2.57 -28.07 29.93
CA HIS A 505 3.52 -29.17 29.74
C HIS A 505 3.69 -30.07 30.97
N GLN A 506 3.24 -29.62 32.15
CA GLN A 506 3.25 -30.45 33.36
C GLN A 506 2.19 -31.55 33.30
N TYR A 507 1.09 -31.32 32.59
CA TYR A 507 -0.09 -32.20 32.56
C TYR A 507 -0.45 -32.70 31.16
N TYR A 508 0.15 -32.13 30.10
CA TYR A 508 -0.07 -32.51 28.71
C TYR A 508 1.25 -32.52 27.89
N PRO A 509 1.44 -33.49 26.97
CA PRO A 509 0.63 -34.68 26.77
C PRO A 509 0.60 -35.54 28.04
N GLU A 510 -0.53 -36.19 28.29
CA GLU A 510 -0.63 -37.21 29.34
C GLU A 510 0.40 -38.32 29.12
N PRO A 511 0.79 -39.10 30.14
CA PRO A 511 1.78 -40.18 29.98
C PRO A 511 1.51 -41.08 28.77
N ILE A 512 2.56 -41.44 28.03
CA ILE A 512 2.45 -42.12 26.72
C ILE A 512 1.68 -43.45 26.79
N GLU A 513 1.67 -44.10 27.96
CA GLU A 513 0.94 -45.34 28.24
C GLU A 513 -0.58 -45.16 28.06
N THR A 514 -1.11 -43.97 28.33
CA THR A 514 -2.55 -43.65 28.21
C THR A 514 -3.07 -43.70 26.77
N TYR A 515 -2.17 -43.58 25.78
CA TYR A 515 -2.47 -43.70 24.35
C TYR A 515 -2.51 -45.16 23.88
N SER A 516 -2.12 -46.12 24.72
CA SER A 516 -2.21 -47.56 24.41
C SER A 516 -1.55 -47.96 23.07
N GLY A 517 -0.41 -47.35 22.75
CA GLY A 517 0.36 -47.62 21.52
C GLY A 517 -0.18 -46.98 20.24
N LEU A 518 -1.18 -46.10 20.33
CA LEU A 518 -1.75 -45.40 19.17
C LEU A 518 -0.85 -44.31 18.59
N ILE A 519 0.16 -43.86 19.34
CA ILE A 519 1.15 -42.88 18.90
C ILE A 519 2.58 -43.35 19.25
N SER A 520 3.56 -42.91 18.46
CA SER A 520 4.98 -43.14 18.74
C SER A 520 5.55 -42.13 19.75
N SER A 521 6.72 -42.44 20.34
CA SER A 521 7.47 -41.51 21.20
C SER A 521 7.85 -40.19 20.48
N GLN A 522 8.13 -40.27 19.18
CA GLN A 522 8.36 -39.10 18.35
C GLN A 522 7.10 -38.23 18.23
N GLN A 523 5.94 -38.84 17.95
CA GLN A 523 4.66 -38.12 17.88
C GLN A 523 4.30 -37.49 19.24
N TYR A 524 4.58 -38.19 20.34
CA TYR A 524 4.42 -37.67 21.69
C TYR A 524 5.26 -36.41 21.94
N SER A 525 6.54 -36.44 21.56
CA SER A 525 7.44 -35.29 21.68
C SER A 525 6.96 -34.09 20.84
N VAL A 526 6.43 -34.33 19.63
CA VAL A 526 5.83 -33.28 18.80
C VAL A 526 4.57 -32.68 19.44
N LEU A 527 3.73 -33.49 20.12
CA LEU A 527 2.58 -32.98 20.88
C LEU A 527 3.01 -32.07 22.04
N ALA A 528 4.05 -32.47 22.79
CA ALA A 528 4.62 -31.66 23.87
C ALA A 528 5.19 -30.33 23.36
N ALA A 529 5.85 -30.35 22.20
CA ALA A 529 6.29 -29.16 21.49
C ALA A 529 5.12 -28.24 21.11
N GLY A 530 4.02 -28.79 20.57
CA GLY A 530 2.83 -28.01 20.24
C GLY A 530 2.18 -27.32 21.45
N ALA A 531 2.20 -27.98 22.61
CA ALA A 531 1.64 -27.43 23.85
C ALA A 531 2.32 -26.11 24.27
N GLU A 532 3.64 -26.04 24.10
CA GLU A 532 4.40 -24.83 24.39
C GLU A 532 3.96 -23.65 23.51
N LEU A 533 3.66 -23.87 22.23
CA LEU A 533 3.17 -22.81 21.35
C LEU A 533 1.79 -22.27 21.75
N PHE A 534 0.88 -23.13 22.22
CA PHE A 534 -0.41 -22.65 22.76
C PHE A 534 -0.22 -21.81 24.02
N ARG A 535 0.72 -22.23 24.90
CA ARG A 535 1.07 -21.47 26.10
C ARG A 535 1.62 -20.10 25.76
N LEU A 536 2.56 -20.03 24.80
CA LEU A 536 3.16 -18.77 24.38
C LEU A 536 2.14 -17.82 23.75
N ALA A 537 1.22 -18.31 22.92
CA ALA A 537 0.17 -17.47 22.34
C ALA A 537 -0.77 -16.91 23.42
N MET A 538 -1.15 -17.75 24.38
CA MET A 538 -1.96 -17.34 25.53
C MET A 538 -1.27 -16.24 26.36
N ARG A 539 0.05 -16.31 26.55
CA ARG A 539 0.83 -15.30 27.29
C ARG A 539 0.87 -13.93 26.62
N GLU A 540 0.65 -13.87 25.30
CA GLU A 540 0.60 -12.61 24.56
C GLU A 540 -0.76 -11.90 24.70
N CYS A 541 -1.82 -12.63 25.06
CA CYS A 541 -3.17 -12.09 25.22
C CYS A 541 -3.40 -11.45 26.60
N ASP A 542 -4.31 -10.48 26.65
CA ASP A 542 -4.65 -9.76 27.87
C ASP A 542 -5.46 -10.65 28.83
N TYR A 543 -6.47 -11.34 28.33
CA TYR A 543 -7.44 -12.13 29.11
C TYR A 543 -7.58 -13.55 28.55
N ALA A 544 -8.20 -14.44 29.33
CA ALA A 544 -8.54 -15.80 28.90
C ALA A 544 -10.04 -16.08 29.01
N ILE A 545 -10.56 -16.94 28.12
CA ILE A 545 -11.90 -17.53 28.21
C ILE A 545 -11.73 -19.04 28.39
N ALA A 546 -12.25 -19.57 29.49
CA ALA A 546 -12.18 -20.99 29.84
C ALA A 546 -13.58 -21.59 29.93
N SER A 547 -13.72 -22.86 29.57
CA SER A 547 -15.00 -23.55 29.66
C SER A 547 -15.36 -24.07 31.06
N THR A 548 -14.35 -24.24 31.90
CA THR A 548 -14.47 -24.82 33.23
C THR A 548 -13.68 -23.99 34.22
N ALA A 549 -14.08 -24.02 35.49
CA ALA A 549 -13.36 -23.32 36.55
C ALA A 549 -11.92 -23.84 36.70
N ALA A 550 -11.73 -25.17 36.67
CA ALA A 550 -10.43 -25.81 36.75
C ALA A 550 -9.49 -25.32 35.62
N LEU A 551 -9.96 -25.28 34.38
CA LEU A 551 -9.17 -24.79 33.24
C LEU A 551 -8.81 -23.30 33.41
N ALA A 552 -9.77 -22.48 33.87
CA ALA A 552 -9.53 -21.06 34.14
C ALA A 552 -8.39 -20.84 35.15
N GLU A 553 -8.23 -21.75 36.13
CA GLU A 553 -7.17 -21.65 37.12
C GLU A 553 -5.77 -21.78 36.54
N HIS A 554 -5.61 -22.58 35.49
CA HIS A 554 -4.35 -22.72 34.75
C HIS A 554 -4.18 -21.57 33.75
N MET A 555 -5.25 -21.18 33.04
CA MET A 555 -5.18 -20.12 32.03
C MET A 555 -4.85 -18.75 32.64
N ARG A 556 -5.39 -18.42 33.82
CA ARG A 556 -5.08 -17.14 34.50
C ARG A 556 -3.61 -16.97 34.85
N LYS A 557 -2.86 -18.07 34.99
CA LYS A 557 -1.41 -18.03 35.26
C LYS A 557 -0.59 -17.64 34.03
N GLN A 558 -1.18 -17.74 32.83
CA GLN A 558 -0.49 -17.49 31.56
C GLN A 558 -0.79 -16.10 31.00
N VAL A 559 -2.05 -15.66 31.00
CA VAL A 559 -2.46 -14.38 30.41
C VAL A 559 -1.96 -13.17 31.18
N ARG A 560 -1.78 -12.04 30.49
CA ARG A 560 -1.11 -10.85 31.04
C ARG A 560 -1.84 -10.20 32.21
N SER A 561 -3.18 -10.19 32.19
CA SER A 561 -4.00 -9.58 33.25
C SER A 561 -4.13 -10.45 34.51
N GLY A 562 -3.71 -11.72 34.44
CA GLY A 562 -4.04 -12.68 35.49
C GLY A 562 -5.53 -13.04 35.58
N THR A 563 -6.34 -12.70 34.56
CA THR A 563 -7.79 -12.88 34.58
C THR A 563 -8.26 -13.86 33.50
N ALA A 564 -8.94 -14.92 33.93
CA ALA A 564 -9.61 -15.89 33.06
C ALA A 564 -11.10 -15.95 33.43
N ILE A 565 -11.98 -15.72 32.46
CA ILE A 565 -13.42 -15.79 32.64
C ILE A 565 -13.93 -17.21 32.36
N VAL A 566 -14.90 -17.68 33.15
CA VAL A 566 -15.50 -19.01 32.98
C VAL A 566 -16.79 -18.87 32.20
N VAL A 567 -16.81 -19.40 30.98
CA VAL A 567 -17.98 -19.42 30.10
C VAL A 567 -18.29 -20.88 29.78
N PRO A 568 -19.28 -21.50 30.44
CA PRO A 568 -19.60 -22.90 30.23
C PRO A 568 -20.04 -23.15 28.78
N ASN A 569 -20.04 -24.42 28.37
CA ASN A 569 -20.67 -24.77 27.09
C ASN A 569 -22.14 -24.33 27.11
N ALA A 570 -22.70 -24.02 25.94
CA ALA A 570 -24.13 -23.78 25.81
C ALA A 570 -24.66 -24.41 24.52
N ALA A 571 -25.97 -24.63 24.49
CA ALA A 571 -26.64 -25.07 23.27
C ALA A 571 -26.48 -24.03 22.17
N GLY A 572 -26.14 -24.46 20.95
CA GLY A 572 -26.18 -23.65 19.74
C GLY A 572 -27.51 -23.81 19.00
N LEU A 573 -27.56 -23.31 17.77
CA LEU A 573 -28.75 -23.36 16.92
C LEU A 573 -29.31 -24.78 16.73
N VAL A 574 -28.44 -25.79 16.57
CA VAL A 574 -28.85 -27.19 16.38
C VAL A 574 -29.39 -27.77 17.69
N GLN A 575 -28.66 -27.62 18.79
CA GLN A 575 -29.04 -28.16 20.11
C GLN A 575 -30.34 -27.54 20.63
N GLU A 576 -30.57 -26.25 20.39
CA GLU A 576 -31.78 -25.54 20.84
C GLU A 576 -33.07 -26.13 20.24
N ARG A 577 -33.07 -26.50 18.95
CA ARG A 577 -34.21 -27.20 18.33
C ARG A 577 -34.58 -28.48 19.07
N HIS A 578 -33.59 -29.20 19.58
CA HIS A 578 -33.81 -30.43 20.36
C HIS A 578 -34.21 -30.15 21.82
N LEU A 579 -33.80 -29.02 22.40
CA LEU A 579 -34.27 -28.58 23.72
C LEU A 579 -35.79 -28.38 23.72
N GLU A 580 -36.34 -27.86 22.62
CA GLU A 580 -37.76 -27.56 22.46
C GLU A 580 -38.57 -28.78 21.99
N THR A 581 -37.94 -29.70 21.26
CA THR A 581 -38.63 -30.88 20.73
C THR A 581 -38.72 -31.99 21.79
N PRO A 582 -39.91 -32.52 22.11
CA PRO A 582 -40.03 -33.70 22.96
C PRO A 582 -39.27 -34.88 22.36
N ARG A 583 -38.67 -35.73 23.21
CA ARG A 583 -38.20 -37.04 22.72
C ARG A 583 -39.43 -37.79 22.20
N PRO A 584 -39.45 -38.30 20.96
CA PRO A 584 -40.58 -39.10 20.50
C PRO A 584 -40.68 -40.27 21.48
N GLN A 585 -41.89 -40.69 21.84
CA GLN A 585 -42.06 -41.93 22.61
C GLN A 585 -41.58 -43.09 21.72
N LEU A 586 -40.28 -43.37 21.76
CA LEU A 586 -39.71 -44.59 21.18
C LEU A 586 -40.49 -45.74 21.79
N ARG A 587 -41.10 -46.54 20.89
CA ARG A 587 -42.06 -47.62 21.12
C ARG A 587 -42.04 -48.12 22.57
N ARG A 588 -43.21 -48.08 23.22
CA ARG A 588 -43.54 -48.45 24.61
C ARG A 588 -43.01 -49.81 25.13
N PHE A 589 -42.24 -50.56 24.33
CA PHE A 589 -41.59 -51.82 24.66
C PHE A 589 -40.24 -51.98 23.92
N LYS A 590 -39.23 -51.16 24.25
CA LYS A 590 -37.82 -51.52 23.95
C LYS A 590 -37.48 -52.71 24.85
N ARG A 591 -37.31 -53.91 24.26
CA ARG A 591 -36.88 -55.13 25.00
C ARG A 591 -35.42 -55.08 25.46
N VAL A 592 -34.68 -54.08 24.99
CA VAL A 592 -33.24 -53.88 25.19
C VAL A 592 -33.00 -52.48 25.74
N ILE A 593 -32.07 -52.37 26.69
CA ILE A 593 -31.56 -51.09 27.22
C ILE A 593 -30.19 -50.82 26.59
N GLU A 594 -30.04 -49.68 25.94
CA GLU A 594 -28.78 -49.29 25.31
C GLU A 594 -27.98 -48.30 26.19
N ILE A 595 -26.74 -48.69 26.54
CA ILE A 595 -25.74 -47.80 27.15
C ILE A 595 -24.85 -47.24 26.04
N PHE A 596 -24.77 -45.91 25.94
CA PHE A 596 -24.02 -45.20 24.92
C PHE A 596 -22.76 -44.55 25.48
N TYR A 597 -21.66 -44.69 24.75
CA TYR A 597 -20.40 -43.96 24.98
C TYR A 597 -19.83 -43.49 23.66
N SER A 598 -19.40 -42.23 23.60
CA SER A 598 -18.66 -41.69 22.46
C SER A 598 -17.27 -41.21 22.88
N SER A 599 -16.25 -41.64 22.15
CA SER A 599 -14.86 -41.24 22.39
C SER A 599 -14.37 -40.32 21.27
N GLY A 600 -14.11 -39.05 21.61
CA GLY A 600 -13.69 -38.02 20.67
C GLY A 600 -12.17 -37.87 20.51
N THR A 601 -11.35 -38.49 21.35
CA THR A 601 -9.88 -38.32 21.37
C THR A 601 -9.15 -39.65 21.21
N LEU A 602 -7.88 -39.62 20.80
CA LEU A 602 -6.99 -40.80 20.81
C LEU A 602 -6.40 -41.09 22.20
N ALA A 603 -6.40 -40.11 23.11
CA ALA A 603 -6.03 -40.27 24.52
C ALA A 603 -7.12 -40.96 25.36
N HIS A 604 -6.79 -41.31 26.61
CA HIS A 604 -7.67 -41.93 27.63
C HIS A 604 -8.19 -43.33 27.30
N LYS A 605 -7.49 -44.07 26.43
CA LYS A 605 -7.91 -45.43 26.08
C LYS A 605 -7.67 -46.40 27.21
N SER A 606 -6.67 -46.13 28.06
CA SER A 606 -6.45 -46.84 29.33
C SER A 606 -7.63 -46.71 30.29
N ASP A 607 -8.19 -45.50 30.45
CA ASP A 607 -9.32 -45.24 31.36
C ASP A 607 -10.55 -46.04 30.92
N PHE A 608 -10.82 -46.03 29.60
CA PHE A 608 -11.92 -46.81 29.05
C PHE A 608 -11.66 -48.32 29.07
N ALA A 609 -10.42 -48.77 28.85
CA ALA A 609 -10.06 -50.20 28.94
C ALA A 609 -10.25 -50.73 30.37
N TRP A 610 -9.79 -49.98 31.38
CA TRP A 610 -10.06 -50.28 32.78
C TRP A 610 -11.57 -50.35 33.05
N PHE A 611 -12.32 -49.36 32.57
CA PHE A 611 -13.77 -49.32 32.75
C PHE A 611 -14.49 -50.48 32.05
N ALA A 612 -14.06 -50.83 30.84
CA ALA A 612 -14.58 -51.96 30.09
C ALA A 612 -14.38 -53.28 30.85
N LYS A 613 -13.19 -53.50 31.39
CA LYS A 613 -12.82 -54.69 32.17
C LYS A 613 -13.53 -54.76 33.51
N CYS A 614 -13.51 -53.68 34.29
CA CYS A 614 -13.95 -53.70 35.69
C CYS A 614 -15.44 -53.42 35.88
N VAL A 615 -16.10 -52.76 34.93
CA VAL A 615 -17.50 -52.32 35.06
C VAL A 615 -18.39 -52.93 33.95
N LEU A 616 -18.07 -52.67 32.69
CA LEU A 616 -18.96 -53.07 31.58
C LEU A 616 -19.08 -54.59 31.43
N ALA A 617 -18.00 -55.34 31.62
CA ALA A 617 -18.03 -56.80 31.59
C ALA A 617 -18.98 -57.37 32.66
N GLU A 618 -18.98 -56.79 33.86
CA GLU A 618 -19.87 -57.21 34.96
C GLU A 618 -21.33 -56.85 34.69
N ILE A 619 -21.59 -55.63 34.18
CA ILE A 619 -22.95 -55.20 33.79
C ILE A 619 -23.53 -56.11 32.70
N LEU A 620 -22.73 -56.44 31.69
CA LEU A 620 -23.16 -57.33 30.61
C LEU A 620 -23.38 -58.77 31.10
N ALA A 621 -22.58 -59.25 32.05
CA ALA A 621 -22.78 -60.56 32.67
C ALA A 621 -24.11 -60.64 33.43
N ARG A 622 -24.43 -59.61 34.23
CA ARG A 622 -25.65 -59.56 35.06
C ARG A 622 -26.93 -59.29 34.28
N HIS A 623 -26.86 -58.55 33.17
CA HIS A 623 -28.04 -58.10 32.43
C HIS A 623 -28.00 -58.48 30.95
N THR A 624 -28.70 -59.56 30.58
CA THR A 624 -28.74 -60.10 29.20
C THR A 624 -29.45 -59.18 28.19
N HIS A 625 -30.30 -58.27 28.66
CA HIS A 625 -31.05 -57.31 27.84
C HIS A 625 -30.35 -55.95 27.69
N VAL A 626 -29.10 -55.80 28.16
CA VAL A 626 -28.31 -54.58 27.99
C VAL A 626 -27.39 -54.72 26.78
N HIS A 627 -27.39 -53.69 25.94
CA HIS A 627 -26.51 -53.55 24.79
C HIS A 627 -25.63 -52.31 24.96
N LEU A 628 -24.41 -52.36 24.41
CA LEU A 628 -23.49 -51.23 24.36
C LEU A 628 -23.42 -50.67 22.96
N ALA A 629 -23.49 -49.34 22.85
CA ALA A 629 -23.20 -48.60 21.63
C ALA A 629 -21.97 -47.72 21.88
N LEU A 630 -20.83 -48.14 21.35
CA LEU A 630 -19.53 -47.49 21.53
C LEU A 630 -19.15 -46.79 20.23
N MET A 631 -19.13 -45.47 20.21
CA MET A 631 -18.81 -44.70 19.01
C MET A 631 -17.42 -44.09 19.12
N GLY A 632 -16.56 -44.34 18.13
CA GLY A 632 -15.20 -43.81 18.09
C GLY A 632 -14.14 -44.90 17.92
N THR A 633 -12.88 -44.52 18.15
CA THR A 633 -11.74 -45.45 18.08
C THR A 633 -11.50 -46.08 19.45
N PHE A 634 -11.37 -47.40 19.51
CA PHE A 634 -11.13 -48.14 20.75
C PHE A 634 -9.99 -49.13 20.57
N PRO A 635 -9.20 -49.41 21.64
CA PRO A 635 -8.27 -50.53 21.62
C PRO A 635 -9.04 -51.86 21.56
N PRO A 636 -8.37 -53.00 21.27
CA PRO A 636 -9.00 -54.31 21.37
C PRO A 636 -9.64 -54.52 22.76
N LEU A 637 -10.97 -54.68 22.81
CA LEU A 637 -11.74 -54.86 24.04
C LEU A 637 -11.91 -56.36 24.34
N ALA A 638 -10.80 -57.06 24.63
CA ALA A 638 -10.77 -58.52 24.77
C ALA A 638 -11.76 -59.02 25.85
N GLU A 639 -11.93 -58.25 26.92
CA GLU A 639 -12.83 -58.56 28.04
C GLU A 639 -14.31 -58.51 27.66
N LEU A 640 -14.67 -57.81 26.58
CA LEU A 640 -16.03 -57.72 26.08
C LEU A 640 -16.32 -58.72 24.95
N GLN A 641 -15.33 -59.49 24.51
CA GLN A 641 -15.45 -60.42 23.38
C GLN A 641 -16.51 -61.50 23.62
N ALA A 642 -16.67 -61.96 24.85
CA ALA A 642 -17.72 -62.93 25.24
C ALA A 642 -19.14 -62.39 25.02
N TYR A 643 -19.30 -61.08 24.82
CA TYR A 643 -20.56 -60.37 24.65
C TYR A 643 -20.68 -59.67 23.29
N ALA A 644 -19.88 -60.06 22.29
CA ALA A 644 -19.79 -59.37 21.00
C ALA A 644 -21.13 -59.16 20.28
N SER A 645 -22.13 -60.03 20.48
CA SER A 645 -23.48 -59.86 19.91
C SER A 645 -24.27 -58.68 20.48
N ARG A 646 -23.86 -58.13 21.63
CA ARG A 646 -24.49 -57.02 22.35
C ARG A 646 -23.61 -55.78 22.43
N VAL A 647 -22.40 -55.82 21.86
CA VAL A 647 -21.46 -54.70 21.87
C VAL A 647 -21.30 -54.19 20.44
N HIS A 648 -21.85 -53.02 20.17
CA HIS A 648 -21.83 -52.39 18.86
C HIS A 648 -20.80 -51.27 18.85
N VAL A 649 -19.67 -51.50 18.19
CA VAL A 649 -18.67 -50.46 17.94
C VAL A 649 -19.00 -49.77 16.63
N LEU A 650 -19.36 -48.49 16.72
CA LEU A 650 -19.77 -47.65 15.60
C LEU A 650 -18.61 -46.76 15.16
N SER A 651 -18.50 -46.55 13.85
CA SER A 651 -17.59 -45.56 13.30
C SER A 651 -17.92 -44.15 13.83
N PRO A 652 -16.91 -43.27 14.00
CA PRO A 652 -17.15 -41.89 14.37
C PRO A 652 -18.13 -41.21 13.41
N ILE A 653 -19.13 -40.52 13.95
CA ILE A 653 -20.05 -39.68 13.18
C ILE A 653 -19.60 -38.23 13.32
N TRP A 654 -19.11 -37.65 12.23
CA TRP A 654 -18.62 -36.26 12.19
C TRP A 654 -19.71 -35.24 11.87
N ASP A 655 -20.81 -35.68 11.24
CA ASP A 655 -22.00 -34.86 11.07
C ASP A 655 -22.73 -34.72 12.42
N PHE A 656 -22.73 -33.51 12.96
CA PHE A 656 -23.20 -33.27 14.32
C PHE A 656 -24.71 -33.46 14.50
N PRO A 657 -25.59 -32.96 13.62
CA PRO A 657 -27.01 -33.32 13.65
C PRO A 657 -27.26 -34.84 13.64
N VAL A 658 -26.56 -35.60 12.78
CA VAL A 658 -26.68 -37.06 12.73
C VAL A 658 -26.17 -37.71 14.03
N TYR A 659 -25.07 -37.21 14.59
CA TYR A 659 -24.56 -37.65 15.89
C TYR A 659 -25.61 -37.47 16.99
N LEU A 660 -26.26 -36.30 17.05
CA LEU A 660 -27.30 -36.01 18.04
C LEU A 660 -28.53 -36.92 17.88
N GLU A 661 -28.96 -37.22 16.65
CA GLU A 661 -30.05 -38.18 16.44
C GLU A 661 -29.64 -39.60 16.86
N ARG A 662 -28.38 -40.00 16.65
CA ARG A 662 -27.91 -41.29 17.17
C ARG A 662 -27.87 -41.32 18.70
N LEU A 663 -27.38 -40.26 19.34
CA LEU A 663 -27.36 -40.12 20.80
C LEU A 663 -28.79 -40.15 21.37
N ARG A 664 -29.76 -39.55 20.69
CA ARG A 664 -31.18 -39.52 21.09
C ARG A 664 -31.82 -40.91 21.22
N GLU A 665 -31.24 -41.94 20.60
CA GLU A 665 -31.73 -43.32 20.70
C GLU A 665 -31.28 -44.04 21.99
N ALA A 666 -30.23 -43.55 22.67
CA ALA A 666 -29.66 -44.18 23.85
C ALA A 666 -30.61 -44.15 25.06
N ASP A 667 -30.46 -45.11 25.96
CA ASP A 667 -31.25 -45.18 27.21
C ASP A 667 -30.46 -44.68 28.42
N ILE A 668 -29.15 -44.91 28.42
CA ILE A 668 -28.20 -44.43 29.44
C ILE A 668 -26.96 -43.92 28.71
N ASN A 669 -26.42 -42.78 29.13
CA ASN A 669 -25.14 -42.27 28.64
C ASN A 669 -24.05 -42.47 29.70
N ILE A 670 -22.81 -42.66 29.28
CA ILE A 670 -21.66 -42.70 30.20
C ILE A 670 -20.56 -41.72 29.77
N ALA A 671 -19.83 -41.20 30.74
CA ALA A 671 -18.64 -40.39 30.49
C ALA A 671 -17.50 -40.79 31.44
N VAL A 672 -16.51 -41.48 30.89
CA VAL A 672 -15.43 -42.10 31.66
C VAL A 672 -14.15 -41.28 31.51
N LEU A 673 -13.58 -40.88 32.63
CA LEU A 673 -12.29 -40.19 32.78
C LEU A 673 -11.58 -40.70 34.04
N GLY A 674 -10.26 -40.89 33.98
CA GLY A 674 -9.42 -41.20 35.14
C GLY A 674 -9.13 -39.99 36.03
N PRO A 675 -8.69 -40.20 37.29
CA PRO A 675 -8.35 -39.11 38.22
C PRO A 675 -7.04 -38.42 37.81
N HIS A 676 -7.13 -37.28 37.13
CA HIS A 676 -5.97 -36.50 36.67
C HIS A 676 -6.35 -35.02 36.50
N GLU A 677 -5.43 -34.10 36.77
CA GLU A 677 -5.70 -32.64 36.66
C GLU A 677 -6.14 -32.23 35.23
N PHE A 678 -5.57 -32.87 34.21
CA PHE A 678 -5.99 -32.70 32.81
C PHE A 678 -7.48 -33.08 32.60
N ASN A 679 -7.97 -34.11 33.29
CA ASN A 679 -9.36 -34.56 33.21
C ASN A 679 -10.31 -33.68 34.03
N ASP A 680 -9.84 -33.05 35.10
CA ASP A 680 -10.62 -32.06 35.85
C ASP A 680 -10.90 -30.80 35.03
N CYS A 681 -10.01 -30.45 34.11
CA CYS A 681 -10.19 -29.33 33.18
C CYS A 681 -11.19 -29.63 32.06
N LYS A 682 -11.47 -30.91 31.75
CA LYS A 682 -12.38 -31.30 30.68
C LYS A 682 -13.82 -30.87 30.96
N SER A 683 -14.49 -30.45 29.90
CA SER A 683 -15.88 -30.04 29.99
C SER A 683 -16.88 -31.20 29.98
N GLU A 684 -18.05 -30.92 30.52
CA GLU A 684 -19.20 -31.79 30.76
C GLU A 684 -20.04 -32.09 29.50
N ILE A 685 -19.49 -31.89 28.29
CA ILE A 685 -20.21 -31.98 27.00
C ILE A 685 -21.01 -33.28 26.88
N LYS A 686 -20.43 -34.42 27.27
CA LYS A 686 -21.10 -35.73 27.16
C LYS A 686 -22.35 -35.83 28.04
N TRP A 687 -22.34 -35.25 29.24
CA TRP A 687 -23.53 -35.19 30.10
C TRP A 687 -24.53 -34.17 29.55
N PHE A 688 -24.04 -32.99 29.16
CA PHE A 688 -24.85 -31.91 28.60
C PHE A 688 -25.65 -32.37 27.36
N GLU A 689 -24.99 -33.00 26.38
CA GLU A 689 -25.61 -33.46 25.13
C GLU A 689 -26.67 -34.56 25.38
N ALA A 690 -26.39 -35.51 26.29
CA ALA A 690 -27.36 -36.55 26.67
C ALA A 690 -28.57 -35.95 27.42
N ALA A 691 -28.32 -34.99 28.31
CA ALA A 691 -29.34 -34.32 29.08
C ALA A 691 -30.29 -33.48 28.20
N LEU A 692 -29.86 -33.00 27.01
CA LEU A 692 -30.76 -32.36 26.01
C LEU A 692 -31.99 -33.23 25.71
N PHE A 693 -31.80 -34.55 25.64
CA PHE A 693 -32.83 -35.53 25.32
C PHE A 693 -33.48 -36.16 26.56
N GLY A 694 -33.07 -35.74 27.75
CA GLY A 694 -33.48 -36.35 29.01
C GLY A 694 -32.96 -37.77 29.18
N ILE A 695 -31.74 -38.04 28.73
CA ILE A 695 -31.04 -39.31 28.94
C ILE A 695 -30.17 -39.17 30.20
N PRO A 696 -30.37 -40.00 31.23
CA PRO A 696 -29.53 -39.96 32.43
C PRO A 696 -28.11 -40.42 32.11
N SER A 697 -27.13 -39.82 32.77
CA SER A 697 -25.73 -40.21 32.63
C SER A 697 -25.12 -40.72 33.93
N VAL A 698 -24.21 -41.68 33.82
CA VAL A 698 -23.26 -42.06 34.87
C VAL A 698 -21.89 -41.55 34.43
N VAL A 699 -21.24 -40.74 35.25
CA VAL A 699 -20.02 -40.00 34.87
C VAL A 699 -18.95 -40.14 35.94
N SER A 700 -17.68 -40.04 35.53
CA SER A 700 -16.56 -39.96 36.47
C SER A 700 -16.69 -38.72 37.37
N ARG A 701 -16.32 -38.87 38.64
CA ARG A 701 -16.25 -37.76 39.59
C ARG A 701 -15.02 -36.87 39.35
N THR A 702 -15.09 -36.03 38.32
CA THR A 702 -14.12 -34.93 38.09
C THR A 702 -14.65 -33.62 38.63
N LYS A 703 -13.79 -32.63 38.90
CA LYS A 703 -14.19 -31.30 39.40
C LYS A 703 -15.31 -30.67 38.57
N THR A 704 -15.23 -30.82 37.24
CA THR A 704 -16.24 -30.25 36.32
C THR A 704 -17.56 -31.00 36.40
N TYR A 705 -17.55 -32.34 36.47
CA TYR A 705 -18.81 -33.09 36.63
C TYR A 705 -19.44 -32.88 38.00
N GLU A 706 -18.66 -32.73 39.07
CA GLU A 706 -19.19 -32.37 40.40
C GLU A 706 -19.89 -31.01 40.40
N ALA A 707 -19.41 -30.06 39.58
CA ALA A 707 -20.06 -28.76 39.41
C ALA A 707 -21.30 -28.79 38.50
N ALA A 708 -21.46 -29.82 37.64
CA ALA A 708 -22.55 -29.93 36.68
C ALA A 708 -23.67 -30.90 37.12
N VAL A 709 -23.33 -31.95 37.87
CA VAL A 709 -24.20 -33.09 38.19
C VAL A 709 -24.48 -33.13 39.69
N GLU A 710 -25.76 -33.19 40.05
CA GLU A 710 -26.20 -33.49 41.41
C GLU A 710 -26.42 -35.01 41.53
N ASN A 711 -25.55 -35.67 42.31
CA ASN A 711 -25.49 -37.12 42.41
C ASN A 711 -26.85 -37.73 42.80
N GLY A 712 -27.30 -38.72 42.02
CA GLY A 712 -28.58 -39.41 42.21
C GLY A 712 -29.82 -38.61 41.75
N LYS A 713 -29.66 -37.35 41.34
CA LYS A 713 -30.78 -36.48 40.92
C LYS A 713 -30.72 -36.06 39.45
N THR A 714 -29.56 -35.64 38.95
CA THR A 714 -29.37 -35.22 37.54
C THR A 714 -28.33 -36.07 36.81
N GLY A 715 -27.75 -37.04 37.52
CA GLY A 715 -26.82 -38.05 37.04
C GLY A 715 -26.18 -38.77 38.23
N PHE A 716 -25.27 -39.71 37.97
CA PHE A 716 -24.48 -40.36 39.00
C PHE A 716 -23.00 -40.00 38.85
N LEU A 717 -22.34 -39.70 39.97
CA LEU A 717 -20.92 -39.38 40.08
C LEU A 717 -20.19 -40.55 40.72
N CYS A 718 -19.31 -41.19 39.95
CA CYS A 718 -18.65 -42.42 40.37
C CYS A 718 -17.12 -42.30 40.32
N THR A 719 -16.45 -42.89 41.30
CA THR A 719 -14.99 -42.96 41.43
C THR A 719 -14.51 -44.41 41.39
N THR A 720 -15.24 -45.34 42.02
CA THR A 720 -14.85 -46.75 42.12
C THR A 720 -15.69 -47.64 41.20
N ALA A 721 -15.18 -48.83 40.86
CA ALA A 721 -15.91 -49.78 40.02
C ALA A 721 -17.27 -50.17 40.63
N ASP A 722 -17.35 -50.35 41.95
CA ASP A 722 -18.57 -50.70 42.65
C ASP A 722 -19.63 -49.59 42.53
N GLU A 723 -19.25 -48.32 42.72
CA GLU A 723 -20.17 -47.18 42.54
C GLU A 723 -20.70 -47.11 41.11
N TRP A 724 -19.85 -47.34 40.12
CA TRP A 724 -20.25 -47.38 38.71
C TRP A 724 -21.22 -48.52 38.42
N ILE A 725 -20.95 -49.72 38.96
CA ILE A 725 -21.81 -50.90 38.81
C ILE A 725 -23.17 -50.65 39.45
N GLU A 726 -23.21 -50.13 40.68
CA GLU A 726 -24.45 -49.83 41.41
C GLU A 726 -25.30 -48.75 40.72
N ALA A 727 -24.66 -47.68 40.23
CA ALA A 727 -25.34 -46.61 39.51
C ALA A 727 -25.96 -47.11 38.19
N LEU A 728 -25.18 -47.86 37.40
CA LEU A 728 -25.68 -48.45 36.15
C LEU A 728 -26.81 -49.45 36.42
N GLN A 729 -26.66 -50.32 37.42
CA GLN A 729 -27.69 -51.27 37.82
C GLN A 729 -28.99 -50.58 38.18
N SER A 730 -28.92 -49.54 39.01
CA SER A 730 -30.09 -48.75 39.42
C SER A 730 -30.84 -48.17 38.22
N LEU A 731 -30.11 -47.62 37.24
CA LEU A 731 -30.71 -47.11 36.01
C LEU A 731 -31.25 -48.21 35.08
N ILE A 732 -30.65 -49.40 35.06
CA ILE A 732 -31.09 -50.54 34.25
C ILE A 732 -32.42 -51.09 34.81
N ILE A 733 -32.48 -51.38 36.11
CA ILE A 733 -33.61 -52.08 36.74
C ILE A 733 -34.81 -51.19 37.06
N ALA A 734 -34.62 -49.87 37.22
CA ALA A 734 -35.67 -48.93 37.61
C ALA A 734 -35.97 -47.90 36.49
N PRO A 735 -36.87 -48.20 35.55
CA PRO A 735 -37.26 -47.28 34.46
C PRO A 735 -37.79 -45.93 34.96
N ALA A 736 -38.50 -45.90 36.10
CA ALA A 736 -39.03 -44.67 36.69
C ALA A 736 -37.90 -43.73 37.14
N LEU A 737 -36.91 -44.26 37.85
CA LEU A 737 -35.70 -43.54 38.26
C LEU A 737 -34.92 -43.04 37.05
N ARG A 738 -34.73 -43.89 36.04
CA ARG A 738 -34.06 -43.53 34.78
C ARG A 738 -34.73 -42.33 34.11
N GLY A 739 -36.07 -42.34 34.03
CA GLY A 739 -36.84 -41.23 33.48
C GLY A 739 -36.82 -39.97 34.34
N GLU A 740 -36.81 -40.11 35.67
CA GLU A 740 -36.74 -38.99 36.61
C GLU A 740 -35.40 -38.26 36.53
N ILE A 741 -34.29 -38.98 36.63
CA ILE A 741 -32.94 -38.40 36.53
C ILE A 741 -32.75 -37.69 35.18
N GLY A 742 -33.20 -38.32 34.10
CA GLY A 742 -33.17 -37.72 32.77
C GLY A 742 -33.97 -36.41 32.67
N ARG A 743 -35.20 -36.37 33.23
CA ARG A 743 -36.01 -35.14 33.25
C ARG A 743 -35.34 -34.02 34.05
N ASN A 744 -34.81 -34.35 35.23
CA ASN A 744 -34.13 -33.38 36.08
C ASN A 744 -32.89 -32.81 35.39
N ALA A 745 -32.07 -33.67 34.77
CA ALA A 745 -30.90 -33.25 33.99
C ALA A 745 -31.29 -32.29 32.86
N ARG A 746 -32.35 -32.63 32.10
CA ARG A 746 -32.86 -31.76 31.03
C ARG A 746 -33.33 -30.40 31.53
N GLN A 747 -33.93 -30.35 32.72
CA GLN A 747 -34.36 -29.09 33.35
C GLN A 747 -33.14 -28.22 33.70
N VAL A 748 -32.06 -28.79 34.23
CA VAL A 748 -30.81 -28.07 34.49
C VAL A 748 -30.23 -27.51 33.19
N VAL A 749 -30.18 -28.32 32.12
CA VAL A 749 -29.68 -27.86 30.81
C VAL A 749 -30.52 -26.70 30.27
N ARG A 750 -31.85 -26.77 30.35
CA ARG A 750 -32.74 -25.67 29.92
C ARG A 750 -32.52 -24.37 30.69
N ALA A 751 -32.12 -24.46 31.96
CA ALA A 751 -31.89 -23.29 32.81
C ALA A 751 -30.48 -22.71 32.64
N ARG A 752 -29.45 -23.55 32.74
CA ARG A 752 -28.04 -23.13 32.87
C ARG A 752 -27.30 -23.06 31.53
N TYR A 753 -27.65 -23.89 30.56
CA TYR A 753 -26.94 -24.03 29.27
C TYR A 753 -27.72 -23.38 28.12
N ASN A 754 -28.68 -22.52 28.45
CA ASN A 754 -29.47 -21.77 27.51
C ASN A 754 -28.57 -20.74 26.77
N PRO A 755 -28.57 -20.71 25.43
CA PRO A 755 -27.73 -19.79 24.65
C PRO A 755 -27.96 -18.31 24.99
N THR A 756 -29.19 -17.93 25.35
CA THR A 756 -29.52 -16.55 25.70
C THR A 756 -28.92 -16.17 27.05
N THR A 757 -29.01 -17.06 28.06
CA THR A 757 -28.44 -16.81 29.39
C THR A 757 -26.90 -16.76 29.33
N VAL A 758 -26.29 -17.78 28.72
CA VAL A 758 -24.82 -17.85 28.60
C VAL A 758 -24.28 -16.71 27.73
N GLY A 759 -24.98 -16.36 26.65
CA GLY A 759 -24.62 -15.24 25.79
C GLY A 759 -24.67 -13.89 26.52
N LYS A 760 -25.68 -13.68 27.37
CA LYS A 760 -25.77 -12.49 28.22
C LYS A 760 -24.59 -12.38 29.19
N ASP A 761 -24.22 -13.49 29.85
CA ASP A 761 -23.10 -13.50 30.78
C ASP A 761 -21.76 -13.27 30.07
N LEU A 762 -21.53 -13.92 28.93
CA LEU A 762 -20.35 -13.71 28.08
C LEU A 762 -20.26 -12.24 27.64
N ALA A 763 -21.33 -11.67 27.10
CA ALA A 763 -21.38 -10.27 26.69
C ALA A 763 -21.07 -9.34 27.87
N ALA A 764 -21.67 -9.57 29.04
CA ALA A 764 -21.41 -8.76 30.23
C ALA A 764 -19.93 -8.77 30.63
N HIS A 765 -19.27 -9.94 30.59
CA HIS A 765 -17.85 -10.05 30.92
C HIS A 765 -16.98 -9.30 29.90
N LEU A 766 -17.19 -9.53 28.61
CA LEU A 766 -16.46 -8.85 27.53
C LEU A 766 -16.60 -7.31 27.61
N LEU A 767 -17.83 -6.82 27.78
CA LEU A 767 -18.14 -5.40 27.83
C LEU A 767 -17.68 -4.72 29.13
N SER A 768 -17.63 -5.45 30.25
CA SER A 768 -17.13 -4.91 31.52
C SER A 768 -15.64 -4.54 31.43
N HIS A 769 -14.81 -5.41 30.86
CA HIS A 769 -13.39 -5.14 30.66
C HIS A 769 -13.15 -3.98 29.69
N LEU A 770 -14.00 -3.84 28.67
CA LEU A 770 -13.98 -2.66 27.80
C LEU A 770 -14.31 -1.38 28.60
N SER A 771 -15.37 -1.44 29.41
CA SER A 771 -15.85 -0.30 30.21
C SER A 771 -14.83 0.15 31.25
N ASP A 772 -14.16 -0.76 31.95
CA ASP A 772 -13.13 -0.41 32.94
C ASP A 772 -11.92 0.24 32.27
N ARG A 773 -11.52 -0.27 31.09
CA ARG A 773 -10.44 0.34 30.30
C ARG A 773 -10.81 1.75 29.81
N GLN A 774 -12.09 2.00 29.53
CA GLN A 774 -12.63 3.32 29.17
C GLN A 774 -12.73 4.28 30.37
N ARG A 775 -13.25 3.83 31.51
CA ARG A 775 -13.40 4.64 32.74
C ARG A 775 -12.08 5.18 33.30
N SER A 776 -10.97 4.48 33.05
CA SER A 776 -9.63 4.92 33.44
C SER A 776 -9.13 6.18 32.71
N VAL A 777 -9.87 6.71 31.72
CA VAL A 777 -9.46 7.86 30.89
C VAL A 777 -10.62 8.85 30.78
N SER A 778 -10.62 9.88 31.65
CA SER A 778 -11.74 10.81 31.77
C SER A 778 -11.73 11.93 30.73
N GLY A 779 -12.88 12.13 30.06
CA GLY A 779 -13.25 13.31 29.29
C GLY A 779 -13.86 12.96 27.93
N GLU A 780 -15.13 13.32 27.68
CA GLU A 780 -15.67 13.26 26.31
C GLU A 780 -14.95 14.29 25.43
N LYS A 781 -13.98 13.85 24.64
CA LYS A 781 -13.31 14.68 23.64
C LYS A 781 -14.15 14.78 22.37
N THR A 782 -14.01 15.88 21.64
CA THR A 782 -14.56 16.01 20.29
C THR A 782 -13.64 15.29 19.31
N ARG A 783 -14.16 14.33 18.55
CA ARG A 783 -13.43 13.52 17.59
C ARG A 783 -13.49 14.14 16.19
N ILE A 784 -12.32 14.35 15.61
CA ILE A 784 -12.18 14.84 14.24
C ILE A 784 -11.36 13.84 13.45
N VAL A 785 -11.84 13.53 12.26
CA VAL A 785 -11.05 12.78 11.28
C VAL A 785 -10.39 13.78 10.33
N ILE A 786 -9.06 13.76 10.27
CA ILE A 786 -8.26 14.45 9.28
C ILE A 786 -7.98 13.48 8.14
N VAL A 787 -8.17 13.90 6.90
CA VAL A 787 -7.99 13.05 5.71
C VAL A 787 -6.98 13.70 4.78
N HIS A 788 -5.93 12.98 4.42
CA HIS A 788 -4.91 13.44 3.47
C HIS A 788 -4.39 12.26 2.63
N SER A 789 -3.94 12.51 1.40
CA SER A 789 -3.39 11.44 0.54
C SER A 789 -2.20 10.72 1.18
N PHE A 790 -1.33 11.44 1.89
CA PHE A 790 -0.16 10.91 2.59
C PHE A 790 -0.09 11.41 4.04
N TYR A 791 0.59 10.68 4.91
CA TYR A 791 0.85 11.12 6.28
C TYR A 791 2.15 10.45 6.76
N PRO A 792 2.89 11.08 7.69
CA PRO A 792 4.10 10.50 8.26
C PRO A 792 3.94 9.02 8.64
N PRO A 793 4.93 8.17 8.32
CA PRO A 793 6.28 8.56 7.89
C PRO A 793 6.41 8.90 6.39
N GLN A 794 5.35 8.73 5.59
CA GLN A 794 5.38 9.08 4.15
C GLN A 794 5.35 10.60 3.98
N ASP A 795 6.52 11.22 3.87
CA ASP A 795 6.67 12.66 3.61
C ASP A 795 6.94 12.90 2.12
N VAL A 796 5.88 13.20 1.37
CA VAL A 796 5.92 13.29 -0.12
C VAL A 796 5.74 14.74 -0.62
N GLY A 797 5.62 15.75 0.27
CA GLY A 797 5.52 17.15 -0.18
C GLY A 797 4.97 18.15 0.84
N GLY A 798 4.92 19.42 0.42
CA GLY A 798 4.58 20.54 1.30
C GLY A 798 3.18 20.46 1.94
N SER A 799 2.17 19.93 1.24
CA SER A 799 0.83 19.75 1.80
C SER A 799 0.79 18.68 2.90
N THR A 800 1.53 17.58 2.75
CA THR A 800 1.71 16.56 3.79
C THR A 800 2.32 17.17 5.05
N ARG A 801 3.38 17.98 4.88
CA ARG A 801 4.05 18.68 5.98
C ARG A 801 3.13 19.66 6.70
N VAL A 802 2.35 20.44 5.95
CA VAL A 802 1.36 21.37 6.55
C VAL A 802 0.34 20.61 7.40
N VAL A 803 -0.18 19.48 6.91
CA VAL A 803 -1.16 18.69 7.66
C VAL A 803 -0.52 18.06 8.90
N GLN A 804 0.68 17.49 8.79
CA GLN A 804 1.43 16.95 9.93
C GLN A 804 1.61 18.00 11.04
N GLU A 805 2.19 19.16 10.72
CA GLU A 805 2.50 20.19 11.71
C GLU A 805 1.24 20.82 12.30
N THR A 806 0.17 20.93 11.50
CA THR A 806 -1.15 21.37 11.97
C THR A 806 -1.72 20.36 12.97
N VAL A 807 -1.62 19.06 12.69
CA VAL A 807 -2.08 17.99 13.60
C VAL A 807 -1.24 17.98 14.87
N ASP A 808 0.09 18.08 14.78
CA ASP A 808 0.98 18.14 15.94
C ASP A 808 0.64 19.34 16.83
N SER A 809 0.40 20.52 16.23
CA SER A 809 -0.03 21.73 16.94
C SER A 809 -1.41 21.57 17.59
N PHE A 810 -2.37 20.93 16.92
CA PHE A 810 -3.66 20.61 17.51
C PHE A 810 -3.54 19.67 18.71
N VAL A 811 -2.73 18.61 18.62
CA VAL A 811 -2.51 17.66 19.71
C VAL A 811 -1.89 18.37 20.91
N ALA A 812 -0.83 19.17 20.67
CA ALA A 812 -0.13 19.89 21.73
C ALA A 812 -1.04 20.91 22.45
N ARG A 813 -1.88 21.65 21.72
CA ARG A 813 -2.70 22.75 22.28
C ARG A 813 -4.09 22.32 22.75
N TYR A 814 -4.72 21.40 22.01
CA TYR A 814 -6.14 21.06 22.14
C TYR A 814 -6.39 19.57 22.46
N GLY A 815 -5.35 18.75 22.57
CA GLY A 815 -5.46 17.30 22.81
C GLY A 815 -6.18 16.91 24.11
N SER A 816 -6.34 17.81 25.08
CA SER A 816 -7.16 17.57 26.28
C SER A 816 -8.66 17.60 26.00
N ARG A 817 -9.11 18.31 24.96
CA ARG A 817 -10.52 18.51 24.60
C ARG A 817 -10.92 17.81 23.29
N MET A 818 -9.94 17.40 22.49
CA MET A 818 -10.13 16.90 21.14
C MET A 818 -9.34 15.61 20.91
N GLU A 819 -9.92 14.70 20.13
CA GLU A 819 -9.27 13.48 19.66
C GLU A 819 -9.14 13.59 18.14
N LEU A 820 -7.91 13.53 17.65
CA LEU A 820 -7.65 13.52 16.22
C LEU A 820 -7.37 12.10 15.75
N LEU A 821 -7.98 11.75 14.63
CA LEU A 821 -7.73 10.53 13.87
C LEU A 821 -7.30 10.93 12.46
N VAL A 822 -6.39 10.17 11.85
CA VAL A 822 -5.95 10.43 10.47
C VAL A 822 -6.32 9.26 9.58
N PHE A 823 -6.88 9.54 8.41
CA PHE A 823 -7.09 8.56 7.34
C PHE A 823 -6.25 8.94 6.13
N THR A 824 -5.43 8.00 5.64
CA THR A 824 -4.45 8.25 4.57
C THR A 824 -4.31 7.07 3.62
N THR A 825 -3.57 7.25 2.52
CA THR A 825 -3.09 6.11 1.72
C THR A 825 -1.68 5.67 2.15
N LYS A 826 -1.33 4.42 1.82
CA LYS A 826 0.04 3.90 1.91
C LYS A 826 0.51 3.33 0.57
N ASP A 827 1.78 3.58 0.27
CA ASP A 827 2.50 2.99 -0.86
C ASP A 827 3.30 1.75 -0.47
N GLY A 828 3.58 0.91 -1.47
CA GLY A 828 4.51 -0.22 -1.35
C GLY A 828 3.89 -1.54 -0.89
N ASP A 829 2.61 -1.57 -0.49
CA ASP A 829 1.90 -2.80 -0.16
C ASP A 829 1.22 -3.38 -1.43
N PRO A 830 1.43 -4.67 -1.77
CA PRO A 830 0.75 -5.29 -2.90
C PRO A 830 -0.75 -5.55 -2.66
N ASN A 831 -1.21 -5.52 -1.41
CA ASN A 831 -2.59 -5.85 -1.07
C ASN A 831 -3.49 -4.60 -1.17
N GLU A 832 -4.22 -4.50 -2.27
CA GLU A 832 -5.11 -3.37 -2.55
C GLU A 832 -6.21 -3.20 -1.49
N TYR A 833 -6.48 -1.95 -1.10
CA TYR A 833 -7.54 -1.56 -0.18
C TYR A 833 -7.47 -2.23 1.21
N GLN A 834 -6.30 -2.73 1.63
CA GLN A 834 -6.12 -3.23 2.99
C GLN A 834 -5.77 -2.09 3.95
N PRO A 835 -6.51 -1.93 5.06
CA PRO A 835 -6.22 -0.94 6.07
C PRO A 835 -5.15 -1.45 7.04
N THR A 836 -4.28 -0.55 7.47
CA THR A 836 -3.33 -0.77 8.55
C THR A 836 -3.35 0.44 9.46
N GLU A 837 -3.41 0.21 10.76
CA GLU A 837 -3.35 1.27 11.76
C GLU A 837 -1.98 1.36 12.41
N TYR A 838 -1.52 2.58 12.65
CA TYR A 838 -0.32 2.87 13.43
C TYR A 838 -0.51 4.19 14.19
N PHE A 839 0.50 4.56 14.98
CA PHE A 839 0.49 5.81 15.74
C PHE A 839 1.64 6.71 15.32
N TYR A 840 1.37 8.01 15.25
CA TYR A 840 2.36 9.05 15.00
C TYR A 840 2.12 10.21 15.97
N ASN A 841 3.09 10.56 16.83
CA ASN A 841 2.95 11.57 17.89
C ASN A 841 1.67 11.43 18.74
N GLY A 842 1.29 10.19 19.05
CA GLY A 842 0.04 9.89 19.76
C GLY A 842 -1.24 10.18 18.97
N VAL A 843 -1.19 10.27 17.64
CA VAL A 843 -2.36 10.30 16.76
C VAL A 843 -2.53 8.94 16.10
N ARG A 844 -3.77 8.44 16.07
CA ARG A 844 -4.09 7.19 15.40
C ARG A 844 -4.21 7.44 13.90
N VAL A 845 -3.44 6.71 13.11
CA VAL A 845 -3.42 6.82 11.65
C VAL A 845 -3.87 5.51 11.03
N THR A 846 -4.89 5.56 10.18
CA THR A 846 -5.38 4.44 9.39
C THR A 846 -4.97 4.65 7.93
N ALA A 847 -4.06 3.83 7.44
CA ALA A 847 -3.55 3.90 6.08
C ALA A 847 -4.08 2.76 5.22
N VAL A 848 -4.56 3.09 4.02
CA VAL A 848 -5.15 2.13 3.08
C VAL A 848 -4.32 2.06 1.80
N THR A 849 -4.00 0.85 1.35
CA THR A 849 -3.30 0.65 0.07
C THR A 849 -4.17 1.08 -1.11
N ARG A 850 -3.63 1.85 -2.05
CA ARG A 850 -4.26 2.08 -3.36
C ARG A 850 -3.42 1.44 -4.48
N PRO A 851 -4.05 0.79 -5.48
CA PRO A 851 -3.33 0.25 -6.63
C PRO A 851 -2.53 1.35 -7.36
N ARG A 852 -1.41 0.99 -7.99
CA ARG A 852 -0.68 1.88 -8.90
C ARG A 852 -1.48 2.02 -10.20
N ASP A 853 -2.17 3.14 -10.35
CA ASP A 853 -2.93 3.52 -11.55
C ASP A 853 -2.29 4.76 -12.15
N GLU A 854 -2.00 4.77 -13.46
CA GLU A 854 -1.37 5.91 -14.15
C GLU A 854 -2.28 7.15 -14.20
N LEU A 855 -3.60 6.97 -14.03
CA LEU A 855 -4.60 8.05 -14.06
C LEU A 855 -5.08 8.47 -12.66
N TRP A 856 -4.30 8.16 -11.61
CA TRP A 856 -4.73 8.40 -10.24
C TRP A 856 -5.02 9.88 -9.94
N GLU A 857 -4.27 10.81 -10.54
CA GLU A 857 -4.45 12.26 -10.40
C GLU A 857 -5.74 12.75 -11.07
N TRP A 858 -6.21 12.07 -12.11
CA TRP A 858 -7.41 12.48 -12.84
C TRP A 858 -8.68 11.85 -12.25
N THR A 859 -8.59 10.61 -11.76
CA THR A 859 -9.74 9.84 -11.27
C THR A 859 -10.51 10.56 -10.14
N PRO A 860 -11.77 11.00 -10.35
CA PRO A 860 -12.50 11.76 -9.33
C PRO A 860 -13.17 10.89 -8.28
N ARG A 861 -13.37 9.59 -8.54
CA ARG A 861 -14.20 8.72 -7.71
C ARG A 861 -13.71 7.27 -7.74
N ASP A 862 -13.55 6.69 -6.56
CA ASP A 862 -13.23 5.28 -6.33
C ASP A 862 -14.24 4.65 -5.36
N GLU A 863 -15.07 3.73 -5.87
CA GLU A 863 -16.11 3.05 -5.08
C GLU A 863 -15.58 2.12 -3.99
N ARG A 864 -14.38 1.54 -4.17
CA ARG A 864 -13.79 0.68 -3.15
C ARG A 864 -13.28 1.52 -1.99
N MET A 865 -12.63 2.64 -2.30
CA MET A 865 -12.20 3.61 -1.28
C MET A 865 -13.41 4.22 -0.55
N LYS A 866 -14.51 4.52 -1.27
CA LYS A 866 -15.78 4.97 -0.66
C LYS A 866 -16.29 3.99 0.39
N LYS A 867 -16.38 2.70 0.06
CA LYS A 867 -16.86 1.65 0.98
C LYS A 867 -15.95 1.51 2.20
N MET A 868 -14.63 1.56 1.99
CA MET A 868 -13.66 1.51 3.09
C MET A 868 -13.82 2.70 4.04
N PHE A 869 -13.91 3.92 3.48
CA PHE A 869 -14.05 5.11 4.31
C PHE A 869 -15.43 5.20 4.98
N ALA A 870 -16.51 4.79 4.31
CA ALA A 870 -17.84 4.70 4.93
C ALA A 870 -17.84 3.75 6.14
N ARG A 871 -17.17 2.60 6.01
CA ARG A 871 -16.96 1.67 7.14
C ARG A 871 -16.13 2.31 8.26
N TYR A 872 -15.07 3.03 7.91
CA TYR A 872 -14.25 3.77 8.86
C TYR A 872 -15.06 4.83 9.63
N LEU A 873 -15.88 5.62 8.94
CA LEU A 873 -16.78 6.60 9.55
C LEU A 873 -17.83 5.94 10.45
N ALA A 874 -18.41 4.82 10.01
CA ALA A 874 -19.39 4.08 10.81
C ALA A 874 -18.78 3.55 12.12
N TYR A 875 -17.50 3.15 12.10
CA TYR A 875 -16.78 2.70 13.29
C TYR A 875 -16.42 3.87 14.21
N HIS A 876 -15.79 4.93 13.67
CA HIS A 876 -15.27 6.03 14.47
C HIS A 876 -16.30 7.10 14.84
N GLN A 877 -17.41 7.23 14.12
CA GLN A 877 -18.45 8.24 14.37
C GLN A 877 -17.90 9.63 14.76
N PRO A 878 -17.05 10.25 13.92
CA PRO A 878 -16.50 11.57 14.23
C PRO A 878 -17.58 12.65 14.19
N GLU A 879 -17.41 13.71 14.97
CA GLU A 879 -18.30 14.88 14.92
C GLU A 879 -18.22 15.61 13.58
N PHE A 880 -17.05 15.64 12.94
CA PHE A 880 -16.88 16.11 11.57
C PHE A 880 -15.56 15.60 10.94
N VAL A 881 -15.44 15.79 9.63
CA VAL A 881 -14.23 15.42 8.86
C VAL A 881 -13.58 16.66 8.25
N HIS A 882 -12.25 16.73 8.30
CA HIS A 882 -11.47 17.75 7.61
C HIS A 882 -10.63 17.12 6.49
N PHE A 883 -11.00 17.42 5.26
CA PHE A 883 -10.33 16.91 4.07
C PHE A 883 -9.23 17.85 3.58
N HIS A 884 -8.10 17.26 3.21
CA HIS A 884 -6.96 17.91 2.58
C HIS A 884 -6.44 17.03 1.43
N CYS A 885 -5.99 17.62 0.31
CA CYS A 885 -5.28 16.94 -0.79
C CYS A 885 -5.75 15.50 -1.07
N LEU A 886 -6.86 15.35 -1.79
CA LEU A 886 -7.52 14.06 -2.01
C LEU A 886 -7.25 13.31 -3.33
N PRO A 887 -6.36 13.69 -4.28
CA PRO A 887 -6.28 12.95 -5.56
C PRO A 887 -6.09 11.43 -5.39
N ARG A 888 -5.35 10.98 -4.34
CA ARG A 888 -5.21 9.54 -4.04
C ARG A 888 -6.43 8.90 -3.40
N LEU A 889 -7.23 9.62 -2.64
CA LEU A 889 -8.43 9.11 -1.96
C LEU A 889 -9.71 9.34 -2.77
N THR A 890 -9.63 10.20 -3.79
CA THR A 890 -10.71 10.67 -4.67
C THR A 890 -11.80 11.47 -3.92
N GLY A 891 -12.76 12.05 -4.64
CA GLY A 891 -13.92 12.72 -4.04
C GLY A 891 -14.87 11.76 -3.33
N ALA A 892 -14.69 10.44 -3.54
CA ALA A 892 -15.57 9.42 -2.99
C ALA A 892 -15.54 9.33 -1.46
N VAL A 893 -14.41 9.70 -0.81
CA VAL A 893 -14.36 9.79 0.66
C VAL A 893 -15.19 10.95 1.21
N VAL A 894 -15.32 12.05 0.45
CA VAL A 894 -16.22 13.16 0.81
C VAL A 894 -17.67 12.77 0.59
N GLU A 895 -17.96 12.06 -0.50
CA GLU A 895 -19.29 11.48 -0.74
C GLU A 895 -19.72 10.52 0.38
N ALA A 896 -18.81 9.69 0.89
CA ALA A 896 -19.08 8.83 2.04
C ALA A 896 -19.41 9.60 3.33
N ALA A 897 -18.73 10.72 3.61
CA ALA A 897 -19.06 11.58 4.75
C ALA A 897 -20.44 12.22 4.59
N LEU A 898 -20.76 12.69 3.38
CA LEU A 898 -22.07 13.25 3.05
C LEU A 898 -23.20 12.23 3.22
N GLU A 899 -23.03 11.00 2.72
CA GLU A 899 -24.01 9.93 2.86
C GLU A 899 -24.20 9.45 4.30
N ALA A 900 -23.16 9.58 5.13
CA ALA A 900 -23.20 9.28 6.56
C ALA A 900 -23.80 10.44 7.40
N ASP A 901 -24.21 11.54 6.77
CA ASP A 901 -24.69 12.77 7.43
C ASP A 901 -23.68 13.37 8.43
N ILE A 902 -22.38 13.21 8.12
CA ILE A 902 -21.28 13.76 8.93
C ILE A 902 -20.83 15.08 8.29
N PRO A 903 -20.86 16.22 9.01
CA PRO A 903 -20.42 17.49 8.46
C PRO A 903 -18.93 17.44 8.12
N TYR A 904 -18.51 18.22 7.13
CA TYR A 904 -17.11 18.28 6.74
C TYR A 904 -16.68 19.66 6.27
N VAL A 905 -15.38 19.88 6.36
CA VAL A 905 -14.66 21.06 5.85
C VAL A 905 -13.56 20.59 4.89
N VAL A 906 -13.23 21.42 3.90
CA VAL A 906 -12.22 21.09 2.89
C VAL A 906 -11.20 22.20 2.82
N THR A 907 -9.92 21.88 3.04
CA THR A 907 -8.82 22.79 2.70
C THR A 907 -8.31 22.46 1.30
N VAL A 908 -8.33 23.46 0.43
CA VAL A 908 -7.85 23.37 -0.94
C VAL A 908 -6.38 23.79 -1.02
N HIS A 909 -5.50 22.82 -1.24
CA HIS A 909 -4.05 23.02 -1.36
C HIS A 909 -3.58 23.22 -2.80
N ASP A 910 -4.41 22.81 -3.76
CA ASP A 910 -4.13 22.78 -5.19
C ASP A 910 -5.43 23.00 -6.00
N GLY A 911 -5.35 22.93 -7.33
CA GLY A 911 -6.47 23.13 -8.26
C GLY A 911 -7.20 21.85 -8.67
N TRP A 912 -6.92 20.68 -8.06
CA TRP A 912 -7.48 19.38 -8.46
C TRP A 912 -9.02 19.35 -8.45
N TRP A 913 -9.63 20.11 -7.54
CA TRP A 913 -11.09 20.24 -7.41
C TRP A 913 -11.75 20.95 -8.60
N LEU A 914 -11.00 21.75 -9.34
CA LEU A 914 -11.51 22.65 -10.37
C LEU A 914 -11.06 22.28 -11.79
N SER A 915 -10.00 21.48 -11.91
CA SER A 915 -9.27 21.26 -13.15
C SER A 915 -8.83 19.82 -13.31
N ASP A 916 -8.65 19.37 -14.56
CA ASP A 916 -7.96 18.12 -14.90
C ASP A 916 -6.47 18.16 -14.55
N HIS A 917 -5.92 19.37 -14.40
CA HIS A 917 -4.53 19.59 -14.02
C HIS A 917 -4.48 20.08 -12.57
N GLN A 918 -3.95 19.25 -11.66
CA GLN A 918 -3.84 19.55 -10.23
C GLN A 918 -3.20 20.92 -9.97
N TYR A 919 -2.15 21.27 -10.71
CA TYR A 919 -1.43 22.52 -10.58
C TYR A 919 -1.87 23.58 -11.59
N LEU A 920 -3.13 23.53 -12.10
CA LEU A 920 -3.74 24.47 -13.06
C LEU A 920 -2.89 24.82 -14.31
N VAL A 921 -1.87 24.02 -14.59
CA VAL A 921 -0.94 24.18 -15.70
C VAL A 921 -1.10 22.95 -16.59
N ASP A 922 -1.43 23.17 -17.86
CA ASP A 922 -1.58 22.08 -18.83
C ASP A 922 -0.20 21.50 -19.24
N ALA A 923 -0.22 20.43 -20.04
CA ALA A 923 1.00 19.79 -20.54
C ALA A 923 1.89 20.71 -21.42
N HIS A 924 1.36 21.86 -21.86
CA HIS A 924 2.06 22.86 -22.66
C HIS A 924 2.53 24.07 -21.83
N GLY A 925 2.37 24.02 -20.50
CA GLY A 925 2.76 25.12 -19.62
C GLY A 925 1.74 26.26 -19.55
N ARG A 926 0.55 26.11 -20.15
CA ARG A 926 -0.48 27.15 -20.12
C ARG A 926 -1.23 27.12 -18.79
N VAL A 927 -1.28 28.27 -18.14
CA VAL A 927 -1.98 28.47 -16.87
C VAL A 927 -3.46 28.74 -17.13
N ARG A 928 -4.34 28.00 -16.47
CA ARG A 928 -5.80 28.27 -16.50
C ARG A 928 -6.18 29.32 -15.46
N SER A 929 -6.89 30.35 -15.88
CA SER A 929 -7.44 31.36 -14.97
C SER A 929 -8.68 30.83 -14.25
N GLY A 930 -9.05 31.44 -13.11
CA GLY A 930 -10.27 31.05 -12.38
C GLY A 930 -11.54 31.08 -13.24
N LYS A 931 -11.65 32.05 -14.17
CA LYS A 931 -12.79 32.17 -15.09
C LYS A 931 -12.91 30.98 -16.04
N ASP A 932 -11.77 30.48 -16.51
CA ASP A 932 -11.69 29.30 -17.39
C ASP A 932 -12.17 28.03 -16.66
N LEU A 933 -12.11 28.01 -15.33
CA LEU A 933 -12.44 26.88 -14.46
C LEU A 933 -13.91 26.86 -14.00
N THR A 934 -14.73 27.79 -14.51
CA THR A 934 -16.19 27.72 -14.38
C THR A 934 -16.74 26.67 -15.34
N LEU A 935 -17.86 26.01 -15.01
CA LEU A 935 -18.46 25.02 -15.92
C LEU A 935 -18.83 25.62 -17.29
N GLU A 936 -19.16 26.91 -17.33
CA GLU A 936 -19.37 27.65 -18.57
C GLU A 936 -18.06 27.94 -19.29
N GLY A 937 -17.04 28.44 -18.58
CA GLY A 937 -15.70 28.67 -19.13
C GLY A 937 -15.08 27.40 -19.71
N MET A 938 -15.23 26.26 -19.05
CA MET A 938 -14.82 24.95 -19.56
C MET A 938 -15.54 24.59 -20.87
N ARG A 939 -16.85 24.82 -20.98
CA ARG A 939 -17.61 24.59 -22.22
C ARG A 939 -17.14 25.52 -23.34
N GLN A 940 -16.88 26.78 -23.02
CA GLN A 940 -16.38 27.77 -23.97
C GLN A 940 -14.97 27.45 -24.45
N ALA A 941 -14.11 26.93 -23.56
CA ALA A 941 -12.76 26.45 -23.85
C ALA A 941 -12.76 25.13 -24.64
N GLY A 942 -13.90 24.44 -24.76
CA GLY A 942 -14.02 23.17 -25.48
C GLY A 942 -13.55 21.95 -24.68
N ASP A 943 -13.55 22.03 -23.35
CA ASP A 943 -13.21 20.91 -22.47
C ASP A 943 -14.15 19.72 -22.72
N THR A 944 -13.64 18.51 -22.51
CA THR A 944 -14.40 17.28 -22.76
C THR A 944 -15.62 17.17 -21.84
N LYS A 945 -16.62 16.40 -22.29
CA LYS A 945 -17.80 16.12 -21.47
C LYS A 945 -17.39 15.47 -20.14
N GLU A 946 -16.43 14.56 -20.18
CA GLU A 946 -15.90 13.83 -19.03
C GLU A 946 -15.21 14.78 -18.04
N SER A 947 -14.44 15.75 -18.52
CA SER A 947 -13.81 16.80 -17.70
C SER A 947 -14.84 17.70 -17.00
N ILE A 948 -15.88 18.09 -17.74
CA ILE A 948 -16.99 18.91 -17.21
C ILE A 948 -17.78 18.10 -16.17
N GLU A 949 -18.05 16.82 -16.41
CA GLU A 949 -18.74 15.93 -15.47
C GLU A 949 -17.91 15.68 -14.21
N ARG A 950 -16.61 15.42 -14.37
CA ARG A 950 -15.62 15.30 -13.28
C ARG A 950 -15.66 16.55 -12.40
N THR A 951 -15.52 17.72 -13.01
CA THR A 951 -15.47 18.99 -12.31
C THR A 951 -16.82 19.33 -11.67
N ALA A 952 -17.94 19.07 -12.33
CA ALA A 952 -19.27 19.25 -11.76
C ALA A 952 -19.50 18.39 -10.52
N TYR A 953 -19.05 17.13 -10.54
CA TYR A 953 -19.10 16.23 -9.38
C TYR A 953 -18.29 16.78 -8.19
N LEU A 954 -17.01 17.11 -8.40
CA LEU A 954 -16.12 17.62 -7.35
C LEU A 954 -16.61 18.96 -6.77
N ARG A 955 -17.10 19.86 -7.63
CA ARG A 955 -17.71 21.13 -7.20
C ARG A 955 -18.99 20.92 -6.39
N GLY A 956 -19.80 19.93 -6.75
CA GLY A 956 -20.98 19.55 -5.98
C GLY A 956 -20.67 19.11 -4.56
N LEU A 957 -19.51 18.47 -4.34
CA LEU A 957 -19.00 18.13 -3.02
C LEU A 957 -18.50 19.37 -2.27
N LEU A 958 -17.77 20.28 -2.92
CA LEU A 958 -17.34 21.54 -2.27
C LEU A 958 -18.52 22.41 -1.85
N ALA A 959 -19.57 22.52 -2.67
CA ALA A 959 -20.74 23.34 -2.40
C ALA A 959 -21.54 22.89 -1.16
N ARG A 960 -21.34 21.65 -0.71
CA ARG A 960 -22.01 21.06 0.47
C ARG A 960 -21.13 21.06 1.73
N ALA A 961 -19.87 21.47 1.61
CA ALA A 961 -18.97 21.62 2.75
C ALA A 961 -19.48 22.71 3.70
N LYS A 962 -19.24 22.55 5.01
CA LYS A 962 -19.49 23.61 6.00
C LYS A 962 -18.57 24.81 5.81
N ALA A 963 -17.36 24.56 5.31
CA ALA A 963 -16.40 25.57 4.89
C ALA A 963 -15.48 25.01 3.80
N VAL A 964 -15.14 25.84 2.83
CA VAL A 964 -14.01 25.62 1.92
C VAL A 964 -12.92 26.62 2.31
N ILE A 965 -11.70 26.13 2.52
CA ILE A 965 -10.59 26.89 3.09
C ILE A 965 -9.46 26.95 2.08
N ALA A 966 -9.08 28.15 1.66
CA ALA A 966 -7.86 28.38 0.90
C ALA A 966 -6.71 28.81 1.83
N VAL A 967 -5.50 28.38 1.50
CA VAL A 967 -4.30 28.61 2.33
C VAL A 967 -3.63 29.98 2.11
N SER A 968 -4.17 30.81 1.21
CA SER A 968 -3.78 32.21 1.02
C SER A 968 -4.92 33.02 0.40
N LYS A 969 -4.81 34.35 0.43
CA LYS A 969 -5.81 35.26 -0.14
C LYS A 969 -5.86 35.17 -1.67
N GLN A 970 -4.70 35.04 -2.30
CA GLN A 970 -4.49 34.94 -3.74
C GLN A 970 -5.09 33.64 -4.26
N PHE A 971 -4.82 32.54 -3.56
CA PHE A 971 -5.38 31.25 -3.95
C PHE A 971 -6.90 31.17 -3.71
N ALA A 972 -7.40 31.82 -2.65
CA ALA A 972 -8.83 32.00 -2.45
C ALA A 972 -9.49 32.75 -3.61
N GLN A 973 -8.80 33.75 -4.17
CA GLN A 973 -9.33 34.53 -5.29
C GLN A 973 -9.51 33.67 -6.55
N ILE A 974 -8.57 32.76 -6.84
CA ILE A 974 -8.69 31.83 -7.99
C ILE A 974 -9.97 31.00 -7.89
N TYR A 975 -10.25 30.45 -6.70
CA TYR A 975 -11.47 29.68 -6.50
C TYR A 975 -12.74 30.54 -6.51
N ARG A 976 -12.69 31.79 -6.02
CA ARG A 976 -13.82 32.74 -6.12
C ARG A 976 -14.12 33.08 -7.58
N ASP A 977 -13.09 33.34 -8.38
CA ASP A 977 -13.20 33.59 -9.82
C ASP A 977 -13.75 32.38 -10.57
N ALA A 978 -13.49 31.17 -10.04
CA ALA A 978 -14.11 29.93 -10.49
C ALA A 978 -15.55 29.73 -9.96
N ASN A 979 -16.21 30.74 -9.40
CA ASN A 979 -17.57 30.68 -8.84
C ASN A 979 -17.75 29.65 -7.70
N ILE A 980 -16.74 29.46 -6.85
CA ILE A 980 -16.90 28.72 -5.59
C ILE A 980 -17.27 29.71 -4.48
N ALA A 981 -18.49 29.59 -3.96
CA ALA A 981 -18.98 30.42 -2.87
C ALA A 981 -18.43 29.95 -1.51
N GLY A 982 -18.47 30.83 -0.50
CA GLY A 982 -18.18 30.47 0.89
C GLY A 982 -16.72 30.10 1.18
N ILE A 983 -15.76 30.70 0.46
CA ILE A 983 -14.33 30.45 0.67
C ILE A 983 -13.76 31.32 1.78
N HIS A 984 -13.22 30.64 2.78
CA HIS A 984 -12.47 31.21 3.89
C HIS A 984 -10.97 31.17 3.61
N VAL A 985 -10.23 32.08 4.23
CA VAL A 985 -8.75 32.10 4.16
C VAL A 985 -8.22 31.73 5.54
N VAL A 986 -7.43 30.67 5.60
CA VAL A 986 -6.61 30.35 6.77
C VAL A 986 -5.20 30.10 6.27
N GLU A 987 -4.32 31.07 6.50
CA GLU A 987 -2.94 31.00 6.01
C GLU A 987 -2.17 29.88 6.71
N ASN A 988 -1.30 29.20 5.96
CA ASN A 988 -0.46 28.16 6.55
C ASN A 988 0.53 28.74 7.56
N GLY A 989 0.85 27.95 8.57
CA GLY A 989 2.01 28.17 9.41
C GLY A 989 3.31 27.90 8.65
N THR A 990 4.41 28.37 9.21
CA THR A 990 5.76 28.08 8.74
C THR A 990 6.62 27.62 9.89
N ILE A 991 7.55 26.71 9.62
CA ILE A 991 8.51 26.27 10.63
C ILE A 991 9.58 27.33 10.82
N SER A 992 10.05 27.44 12.06
CA SER A 992 11.18 28.29 12.41
C SER A 992 12.47 27.75 11.79
N VAL A 993 13.04 28.50 10.86
CA VAL A 993 14.39 28.26 10.36
C VAL A 993 15.37 28.95 11.30
N ARG A 994 16.29 28.19 11.91
CA ARG A 994 17.30 28.80 12.79
C ARG A 994 18.32 29.56 11.94
N PRO A 995 18.72 30.77 12.33
CA PRO A 995 19.81 31.47 11.66
C PRO A 995 21.09 30.66 11.86
N VAL A 996 21.70 30.26 10.76
CA VAL A 996 23.05 29.66 10.74
C VAL A 996 23.93 30.61 9.95
N GLU A 997 25.15 30.83 10.41
CA GLU A 997 26.12 31.65 9.68
C GLU A 997 26.35 31.08 8.28
N CYS A 998 26.53 31.97 7.30
CA CYS A 998 26.75 31.55 5.91
C CYS A 998 28.01 30.68 5.84
N THR A 999 27.88 29.47 5.29
CA THR A 999 28.95 28.44 5.31
C THR A 999 29.74 28.36 4.01
N THR A 1000 29.43 29.20 3.01
CA THR A 1000 30.15 29.21 1.75
C THR A 1000 31.54 29.83 1.95
N GLU A 1001 32.60 29.09 1.61
CA GLU A 1001 33.96 29.65 1.55
C GLU A 1001 34.02 30.84 0.57
N ALA A 1002 35.06 31.68 0.71
CA ALA A 1002 35.29 32.93 -0.01
C ALA A 1002 35.52 32.77 -1.53
N GLY A 1003 34.56 32.16 -2.24
CA GLY A 1003 34.45 32.18 -3.69
C GLY A 1003 33.82 33.49 -4.19
N ASN A 1004 34.08 33.83 -5.45
CA ASN A 1004 33.55 35.03 -6.09
C ASN A 1004 32.10 34.89 -6.61
N HIS A 1005 31.45 33.73 -6.46
CA HIS A 1005 30.14 33.45 -7.07
C HIS A 1005 28.95 33.57 -6.11
N VAL A 1006 27.81 33.99 -6.64
CA VAL A 1006 26.50 33.96 -5.98
C VAL A 1006 25.85 32.59 -6.23
N ARG A 1007 25.59 31.87 -5.14
CA ARG A 1007 24.89 30.57 -5.19
C ARG A 1007 23.38 30.76 -5.23
N VAL A 1008 22.76 30.40 -6.35
CA VAL A 1008 21.32 30.50 -6.61
C VAL A 1008 20.70 29.11 -6.44
N GLY A 1009 19.86 28.93 -5.43
CA GLY A 1009 19.20 27.66 -5.13
C GLY A 1009 17.81 27.55 -5.72
N PHE A 1010 17.53 26.48 -6.45
CA PHE A 1010 16.18 26.06 -6.84
C PHE A 1010 15.78 24.85 -5.98
N ILE A 1011 14.79 25.05 -5.11
CA ILE A 1011 14.37 24.07 -4.10
C ILE A 1011 12.93 23.65 -4.40
N ALA A 1012 12.75 22.69 -5.30
CA ALA A 1012 11.46 22.15 -5.74
C ALA A 1012 11.65 20.87 -6.56
N GLY A 1013 10.56 20.15 -6.84
CA GLY A 1013 10.59 19.09 -7.85
C GLY A 1013 10.99 19.64 -9.23
N LEU A 1014 11.76 18.85 -10.00
CA LEU A 1014 12.22 19.22 -11.35
C LEU A 1014 11.12 19.07 -12.40
N THR A 1015 10.03 19.83 -12.24
CA THR A 1015 8.82 19.73 -13.05
C THR A 1015 8.46 21.05 -13.73
N VAL A 1016 7.70 20.95 -14.83
CA VAL A 1016 7.28 22.09 -15.66
C VAL A 1016 6.57 23.14 -14.81
N HIS A 1017 5.62 22.74 -13.97
CA HIS A 1017 4.78 23.66 -13.18
C HIS A 1017 5.56 24.42 -12.10
N LYS A 1018 6.70 23.88 -11.62
CA LYS A 1018 7.63 24.57 -10.71
C LYS A 1018 8.56 25.55 -11.42
N GLY A 1019 8.46 25.67 -12.75
CA GLY A 1019 9.28 26.57 -13.56
C GLY A 1019 10.65 25.99 -13.91
N TYR A 1020 10.86 24.69 -13.74
CA TYR A 1020 12.15 24.04 -14.04
C TYR A 1020 12.54 24.20 -15.51
N GLU A 1021 11.59 24.00 -16.45
CA GLU A 1021 11.87 24.17 -17.88
C GLU A 1021 12.20 25.61 -18.24
N LEU A 1022 11.55 26.60 -17.60
CA LEU A 1022 11.85 28.02 -17.78
C LEU A 1022 13.27 28.34 -17.30
N LEU A 1023 13.63 27.86 -16.10
CA LEU A 1023 14.97 27.97 -15.54
C LEU A 1023 16.01 27.33 -16.47
N ARG A 1024 15.77 26.10 -16.90
CA ARG A 1024 16.64 25.35 -17.80
C ARG A 1024 16.83 26.06 -19.14
N ARG A 1025 15.77 26.63 -19.73
CA ARG A 1025 15.83 27.47 -20.95
C ARG A 1025 16.81 28.64 -20.80
N ILE A 1026 16.73 29.37 -19.68
CA ILE A 1026 17.58 30.54 -19.43
C ILE A 1026 19.04 30.12 -19.26
N TRP A 1027 19.29 29.09 -18.46
CA TRP A 1027 20.66 28.61 -18.20
C TRP A 1027 21.33 28.00 -19.43
N LEU A 1028 20.56 27.40 -20.35
CA LEU A 1028 21.10 26.85 -21.61
C LEU A 1028 21.31 27.90 -22.70
N SER A 1029 20.69 29.07 -22.60
CA SER A 1029 20.75 30.13 -23.63
C SER A 1029 21.56 31.36 -23.22
N THR A 1030 21.91 31.49 -21.94
CA THR A 1030 22.64 32.65 -21.39
C THR A 1030 23.97 32.17 -20.80
N ARG A 1031 25.00 33.01 -20.83
CA ARG A 1031 26.28 32.78 -20.11
C ARG A 1031 26.29 33.65 -18.85
N PHE A 1032 26.77 33.10 -17.75
CA PHE A 1032 26.90 33.75 -16.46
C PHE A 1032 28.36 33.63 -15.98
N ASP A 1033 28.91 34.73 -15.48
CA ASP A 1033 30.32 34.80 -15.06
C ASP A 1033 30.50 34.67 -13.55
N HIS A 1034 29.48 35.03 -12.76
CA HIS A 1034 29.54 35.15 -11.31
C HIS A 1034 28.38 34.48 -10.55
N ILE A 1035 27.46 33.78 -11.21
CA ILE A 1035 26.42 33.00 -10.54
C ILE A 1035 26.53 31.50 -10.84
N GLU A 1036 26.17 30.68 -9.86
CA GLU A 1036 26.07 29.23 -10.00
C GLU A 1036 24.70 28.71 -9.56
N LEU A 1037 24.23 27.65 -10.21
CA LEU A 1037 22.94 27.02 -9.91
C LEU A 1037 23.12 25.84 -8.96
N VAL A 1038 22.28 25.78 -7.93
CA VAL A 1038 22.15 24.65 -7.02
C VAL A 1038 20.72 24.11 -7.15
N LEU A 1039 20.57 22.91 -7.69
CA LEU A 1039 19.28 22.23 -7.87
C LEU A 1039 19.05 21.23 -6.72
N VAL A 1040 17.96 21.38 -5.98
CA VAL A 1040 17.55 20.44 -4.92
C VAL A 1040 16.23 19.80 -5.33
N ASP A 1041 16.28 18.55 -5.80
CA ASP A 1041 15.08 17.81 -6.21
C ASP A 1041 14.39 17.17 -5.00
N HIS A 1042 13.14 17.57 -4.76
CA HIS A 1042 12.31 17.03 -3.68
C HIS A 1042 11.42 15.84 -4.11
N GLU A 1043 11.34 15.54 -5.41
CA GLU A 1043 10.39 14.57 -5.98
C GLU A 1043 11.03 13.25 -6.45
N GLN A 1044 12.33 13.22 -6.80
CA GLN A 1044 13.00 11.98 -7.24
C GLN A 1044 14.08 11.51 -6.27
N VAL A 1045 13.88 10.30 -5.72
CA VAL A 1045 14.82 9.59 -4.87
C VAL A 1045 15.69 8.67 -5.72
N GLY A 1046 17.02 8.74 -5.56
CA GLY A 1046 17.95 7.72 -6.04
C GLY A 1046 18.22 7.68 -7.56
N ARG A 1047 17.74 8.67 -8.34
CA ARG A 1047 18.14 8.86 -9.75
C ARG A 1047 19.03 10.07 -9.98
N SER A 1048 19.07 11.02 -9.04
CA SER A 1048 19.91 12.22 -9.14
C SER A 1048 21.41 11.91 -9.15
N GLU A 1049 21.84 10.82 -8.51
CA GLU A 1049 23.24 10.36 -8.52
C GLU A 1049 23.76 9.89 -9.90
N LEU A 1050 22.86 9.69 -10.88
CA LEU A 1050 23.26 9.43 -12.27
C LEU A 1050 23.59 10.71 -13.05
N PHE A 1051 23.40 11.88 -12.44
CA PHE A 1051 23.81 13.17 -12.97
C PHE A 1051 24.94 13.69 -12.08
N HIS A 1052 26.17 13.65 -12.61
CA HIS A 1052 27.40 14.04 -11.92
C HIS A 1052 27.29 15.39 -11.18
N ASN A 1053 28.06 15.52 -10.08
CA ASN A 1053 28.10 16.72 -9.22
C ASN A 1053 28.68 17.99 -9.86
N ASP A 1054 29.19 17.93 -11.10
CA ASP A 1054 29.74 19.09 -11.82
C ASP A 1054 29.24 19.08 -13.27
N LEU A 1055 27.99 19.50 -13.47
CA LEU A 1055 27.44 19.70 -14.80
C LEU A 1055 27.65 21.16 -15.21
N THR A 1056 28.02 21.36 -16.47
CA THR A 1056 27.95 22.68 -17.08
C THR A 1056 26.79 22.75 -18.05
N TRP A 1057 25.91 23.74 -17.87
CA TRP A 1057 24.85 24.04 -18.83
C TRP A 1057 25.28 25.28 -19.61
N ASN A 1058 25.56 25.11 -20.90
CA ASN A 1058 26.13 26.17 -21.75
C ASN A 1058 27.45 26.77 -21.19
N GLY A 1059 28.21 25.99 -20.41
CA GLY A 1059 29.42 26.44 -19.73
C GLY A 1059 29.20 27.16 -18.39
N ASN A 1060 27.96 27.26 -17.92
CA ASN A 1060 27.62 27.76 -16.59
C ASN A 1060 27.66 26.61 -15.56
N ALA A 1061 28.14 26.88 -14.34
CA ALA A 1061 28.18 25.88 -13.28
C ALA A 1061 26.77 25.50 -12.76
N VAL A 1062 26.51 24.19 -12.67
CA VAL A 1062 25.28 23.62 -12.12
C VAL A 1062 25.64 22.46 -11.20
N SER A 1063 25.13 22.51 -9.97
CA SER A 1063 25.28 21.45 -8.96
C SER A 1063 23.92 20.88 -8.59
N PHE A 1064 23.86 19.57 -8.37
CA PHE A 1064 22.69 18.87 -7.86
C PHE A 1064 22.94 18.48 -6.41
N LEU A 1065 22.00 18.81 -5.53
CA LEU A 1065 22.01 18.34 -4.14
C LEU A 1065 20.84 17.41 -3.92
N GLU A 1066 21.06 16.43 -3.05
CA GLU A 1066 20.03 15.51 -2.61
C GLU A 1066 18.96 16.22 -1.77
N ARG A 1067 17.79 15.57 -1.68
CA ARG A 1067 16.71 15.98 -0.80
C ARG A 1067 17.25 16.17 0.63
N THR A 1068 17.18 17.39 1.13
CA THR A 1068 17.69 17.72 2.46
C THR A 1068 16.66 17.38 3.54
N ARG A 1069 17.11 16.68 4.60
CA ARG A 1069 16.29 16.40 5.78
C ARG A 1069 15.89 17.67 6.51
N HIS A 1070 14.71 17.66 7.11
CA HIS A 1070 14.16 18.81 7.82
C HIS A 1070 15.13 19.43 8.85
N ASP A 1071 15.78 18.61 9.67
CA ASP A 1071 16.73 19.05 10.69
C ASP A 1071 18.01 19.68 10.11
N LYS A 1072 18.24 19.52 8.80
CA LYS A 1072 19.38 20.07 8.04
C LYS A 1072 19.00 21.19 7.08
N VAL A 1073 17.71 21.51 6.93
CA VAL A 1073 17.23 22.57 6.02
C VAL A 1073 17.88 23.92 6.33
N SER A 1074 18.15 24.23 7.61
CA SER A 1074 18.87 25.46 7.99
C SER A 1074 20.28 25.51 7.40
N ASN A 1075 20.98 24.36 7.31
CA ASN A 1075 22.32 24.29 6.71
C ASN A 1075 22.27 24.46 5.19
N LEU A 1076 21.24 23.94 4.53
CA LEU A 1076 21.02 24.17 3.10
C LEU A 1076 20.87 25.67 2.82
N TYR A 1077 19.97 26.36 3.55
CA TYR A 1077 19.79 27.82 3.38
C TYR A 1077 21.04 28.63 3.76
N ALA A 1078 21.85 28.15 4.70
CA ALA A 1078 23.15 28.77 5.03
C ALA A 1078 24.16 28.67 3.87
N SER A 1079 24.03 27.64 3.03
CA SER A 1079 24.90 27.42 1.87
C SER A 1079 24.49 28.20 0.61
N LEU A 1080 23.35 28.90 0.64
CA LEU A 1080 22.80 29.65 -0.49
C LEU A 1080 22.87 31.16 -0.22
N HIS A 1081 22.78 31.95 -1.30
CA HIS A 1081 22.68 33.42 -1.26
C HIS A 1081 21.33 33.91 -1.77
N VAL A 1082 20.84 33.27 -2.84
CA VAL A 1082 19.58 33.58 -3.51
C VAL A 1082 18.73 32.30 -3.56
N LEU A 1083 17.46 32.38 -3.18
CA LEU A 1083 16.44 31.39 -3.51
C LEU A 1083 15.76 31.79 -4.82
N LEU A 1084 15.67 30.86 -5.77
CA LEU A 1084 14.94 31.00 -7.02
C LEU A 1084 13.70 30.11 -7.01
N ALA A 1085 12.53 30.75 -7.07
CA ALA A 1085 11.22 30.11 -7.03
C ALA A 1085 10.33 30.59 -8.22
N PRO A 1086 10.65 30.19 -9.47
CA PRO A 1086 10.02 30.71 -10.69
C PRO A 1086 8.76 29.90 -11.07
N SER A 1087 7.95 29.51 -10.09
CA SER A 1087 6.79 28.64 -10.32
C SER A 1087 5.79 29.28 -11.28
N ILE A 1088 5.48 28.60 -12.39
CA ILE A 1088 4.44 29.03 -13.34
C ILE A 1088 3.04 28.64 -12.86
N TRP A 1089 2.97 27.62 -12.00
CA TRP A 1089 1.80 27.32 -11.18
C TRP A 1089 1.50 28.52 -10.25
N PRO A 1090 0.26 29.05 -10.23
CA PRO A 1090 -0.18 29.94 -9.16
C PRO A 1090 -0.16 29.23 -7.81
N GLU A 1091 1.00 29.30 -7.17
CA GLU A 1091 1.30 28.63 -5.91
C GLU A 1091 0.33 29.01 -4.81
N SER A 1092 -0.12 27.99 -4.06
CA SER A 1092 -1.15 28.19 -3.06
C SER A 1092 -0.65 28.96 -1.84
N PHE A 1093 0.63 28.83 -1.47
CA PHE A 1093 1.20 29.54 -0.32
C PHE A 1093 2.69 29.94 -0.43
N GLY A 1094 3.58 29.03 -0.85
CA GLY A 1094 5.03 29.28 -0.89
C GLY A 1094 5.75 29.08 0.47
N LEU A 1095 5.89 27.84 0.93
CA LEU A 1095 6.65 27.53 2.15
C LEU A 1095 8.14 27.88 2.01
N VAL A 1096 8.76 27.50 0.89
CA VAL A 1096 10.20 27.69 0.64
C VAL A 1096 10.61 29.16 0.62
N THR A 1097 9.79 30.05 0.06
CA THR A 1097 10.09 31.48 0.03
C THR A 1097 10.00 32.10 1.42
N ARG A 1098 9.04 31.68 2.24
CA ARG A 1098 8.93 32.12 3.64
C ARG A 1098 10.07 31.61 4.50
N GLU A 1099 10.49 30.36 4.32
CA GLU A 1099 11.66 29.80 4.99
C GLU A 1099 12.97 30.51 4.58
N ALA A 1100 13.15 30.78 3.28
CA ALA A 1100 14.30 31.54 2.79
C ALA A 1100 14.33 32.99 3.30
N ALA A 1101 13.16 33.63 3.42
CA ALA A 1101 13.04 34.97 4.00
C ALA A 1101 13.44 34.98 5.48
N GLN A 1102 13.08 33.93 6.23
CA GLN A 1102 13.56 33.74 7.61
C GLN A 1102 15.07 33.55 7.67
N ALA A 1103 15.66 32.85 6.69
CA ALA A 1103 17.10 32.64 6.58
C ALA A 1103 17.89 33.86 6.03
N GLY A 1104 17.21 34.98 5.73
CA GLY A 1104 17.82 36.19 5.21
C GLY A 1104 18.40 36.04 3.79
N LEU A 1105 17.86 35.14 2.98
CA LEU A 1105 18.24 35.01 1.57
C LEU A 1105 17.60 36.10 0.72
N TRP A 1106 18.22 36.41 -0.42
CA TRP A 1106 17.53 37.10 -1.51
C TRP A 1106 16.54 36.14 -2.18
N ILE A 1107 15.38 36.63 -2.59
CA ILE A 1107 14.32 35.77 -3.17
C ILE A 1107 13.93 36.27 -4.55
N ILE A 1108 14.04 35.42 -5.56
CA ILE A 1108 13.41 35.63 -6.87
C ILE A 1108 12.19 34.73 -6.90
N ALA A 1109 10.99 35.31 -6.87
CA ALA A 1109 9.74 34.55 -6.86
C ALA A 1109 8.85 34.97 -8.03
N SER A 1110 8.03 34.07 -8.53
CA SER A 1110 7.06 34.44 -9.56
C SER A 1110 5.99 35.39 -9.02
N ASP A 1111 5.35 36.13 -9.92
CA ASP A 1111 4.17 36.96 -9.67
C ASP A 1111 2.86 36.16 -9.53
N ARG A 1112 2.95 34.82 -9.48
CA ARG A 1112 1.80 33.91 -9.51
C ARG A 1112 1.47 33.36 -8.14
N GLY A 1113 0.19 33.42 -7.77
CA GLY A 1113 -0.28 32.89 -6.48
C GLY A 1113 0.31 33.67 -5.31
N ALA A 1114 0.64 32.97 -4.23
CA ALA A 1114 1.16 33.56 -2.99
C ALA A 1114 2.69 33.41 -2.79
N ILE A 1115 3.39 32.76 -3.73
CA ILE A 1115 4.82 32.45 -3.56
C ILE A 1115 5.70 33.70 -3.39
N GLY A 1116 5.32 34.81 -4.04
CA GLY A 1116 6.01 36.09 -3.99
C GLY A 1116 5.55 37.04 -2.87
N ASP A 1117 4.63 36.64 -1.98
CA ASP A 1117 4.04 37.56 -0.97
C ASP A 1117 5.05 38.10 0.03
N VAL A 1118 6.13 37.36 0.27
CA VAL A 1118 7.23 37.78 1.16
C VAL A 1118 8.23 38.72 0.50
N VAL A 1119 8.10 38.96 -0.81
CA VAL A 1119 9.05 39.74 -1.58
C VAL A 1119 8.67 41.22 -1.58
N GLU A 1120 9.54 42.03 -0.98
CA GLU A 1120 9.61 43.48 -1.14
C GLU A 1120 10.61 43.82 -2.25
N GLU A 1121 10.09 44.30 -3.37
CA GLU A 1121 10.84 44.58 -4.60
C GLU A 1121 12.12 45.41 -4.34
N GLY A 1122 13.26 44.89 -4.77
CA GLY A 1122 14.57 45.53 -4.64
C GLY A 1122 15.15 45.60 -3.22
N ARG A 1123 14.40 45.17 -2.20
CA ARG A 1123 14.83 45.17 -0.78
C ARG A 1123 15.29 43.80 -0.29
N ASN A 1124 14.46 42.78 -0.49
CA ASN A 1124 14.79 41.39 -0.13
C ASN A 1124 14.62 40.42 -1.31
N GLY A 1125 14.24 40.91 -2.49
CA GLY A 1125 14.01 40.07 -3.65
C GLY A 1125 13.38 40.79 -4.83
N PHE A 1126 12.97 39.99 -5.81
CA PHE A 1126 12.31 40.41 -7.05
C PHE A 1126 11.09 39.52 -7.32
N ARG A 1127 9.95 40.14 -7.64
CA ARG A 1127 8.80 39.43 -8.20
C ARG A 1127 8.87 39.50 -9.72
N VAL A 1128 8.87 38.35 -10.37
CA VAL A 1128 9.08 38.24 -11.82
C VAL A 1128 7.87 37.64 -12.52
N ASP A 1129 7.49 38.21 -13.66
CA ASP A 1129 6.61 37.57 -14.62
C ASP A 1129 7.30 36.33 -15.19
N VAL A 1130 6.63 35.20 -15.07
CA VAL A 1130 7.08 33.89 -15.55
C VAL A 1130 6.31 33.41 -16.78
N SER A 1131 5.55 34.30 -17.43
CA SER A 1131 4.91 34.03 -18.72
C SER A 1131 5.94 33.75 -19.82
N ASP A 1132 7.14 34.34 -19.70
CA ASP A 1132 8.29 34.09 -20.58
C ASP A 1132 9.62 34.26 -19.82
N ALA A 1133 10.74 34.07 -20.54
CA ALA A 1133 12.08 34.08 -19.95
C ALA A 1133 12.67 35.49 -19.72
N ARG A 1134 12.07 36.56 -20.24
CA ARG A 1134 12.72 37.88 -20.34
C ARG A 1134 12.98 38.51 -18.99
N GLU A 1135 11.97 38.58 -18.12
CA GLU A 1135 12.11 39.24 -16.83
C GLU A 1135 13.00 38.45 -15.87
N LEU A 1136 12.81 37.14 -15.78
CA LEU A 1136 13.67 36.27 -14.98
C LEU A 1136 15.14 36.33 -15.46
N ARG A 1137 15.38 36.31 -16.78
CA ARG A 1137 16.73 36.48 -17.36
C ARG A 1137 17.34 37.83 -17.00
N ARG A 1138 16.56 38.92 -17.06
CA ARG A 1138 17.00 40.27 -16.68
C ARG A 1138 17.46 40.31 -15.22
N VAL A 1139 16.68 39.74 -14.30
CA VAL A 1139 17.02 39.72 -12.87
C VAL A 1139 18.26 38.86 -12.61
N LEU A 1140 18.39 37.70 -13.26
CA LEU A 1140 19.59 36.86 -13.12
C LEU A 1140 20.85 37.56 -13.63
N LEU A 1141 20.78 38.28 -14.76
CA LEU A 1141 21.89 39.10 -15.27
C LEU A 1141 22.22 40.28 -14.35
N GLU A 1142 21.23 40.87 -13.69
CA GLU A 1142 21.46 41.92 -12.69
C GLU A 1142 22.24 41.36 -11.48
N ILE A 1143 21.91 40.15 -11.04
CA ILE A 1143 22.60 39.48 -9.95
C ILE A 1143 24.03 39.10 -10.35
N ASP A 1144 24.20 38.56 -11.55
CA ASP A 1144 25.48 38.20 -12.14
C ASP A 1144 26.41 39.42 -12.30
N ALA A 1145 25.85 40.59 -12.61
CA ALA A 1145 26.60 41.84 -12.70
C ALA A 1145 26.97 42.46 -11.34
N ASN A 1146 26.30 42.06 -10.24
CA ASN A 1146 26.46 42.68 -8.92
C ASN A 1146 26.66 41.66 -7.77
N PRO A 1147 27.63 40.72 -7.87
CA PRO A 1147 27.76 39.60 -6.94
C PRO A 1147 28.09 40.00 -5.50
N ALA A 1148 28.70 41.18 -5.27
CA ALA A 1148 28.95 41.66 -3.91
C ALA A 1148 27.65 41.95 -3.13
N ARG A 1149 26.68 42.62 -3.77
CA ARG A 1149 25.38 42.96 -3.17
C ARG A 1149 24.57 41.71 -2.82
N TYR A 1150 24.50 40.76 -3.75
CA TYR A 1150 23.63 39.60 -3.61
C TYR A 1150 24.25 38.47 -2.76
N ARG A 1151 25.50 38.63 -2.32
CA ARG A 1151 26.11 37.79 -1.27
C ARG A 1151 25.74 38.25 0.15
N GLU A 1152 25.37 39.51 0.32
CA GLU A 1152 24.95 40.02 1.63
C GLU A 1152 23.56 39.48 2.01
N ARG A 1153 23.40 39.12 3.29
CA ARG A 1153 22.11 38.66 3.83
C ARG A 1153 21.12 39.82 3.89
N THR A 1154 19.87 39.55 3.53
CA THR A 1154 18.77 40.50 3.65
C THR A 1154 18.33 40.65 5.11
N LYS A 1155 17.60 41.72 5.42
CA LYS A 1155 17.03 41.88 6.78
C LYS A 1155 15.99 40.78 7.02
N MET A 1156 16.20 39.99 8.07
CA MET A 1156 15.26 38.94 8.48
C MET A 1156 13.86 39.49 8.73
N MET A 1157 12.84 38.72 8.35
CA MET A 1157 11.45 39.02 8.68
C MET A 1157 11.22 38.93 10.20
N PRO A 1158 10.72 39.99 10.86
CA PRO A 1158 10.60 40.02 12.31
C PRO A 1158 9.40 39.23 12.86
N HIS A 1159 8.41 38.89 12.03
CA HIS A 1159 7.24 38.11 12.42
C HIS A 1159 6.94 37.01 11.41
N VAL A 1160 6.86 35.78 11.91
CA VAL A 1160 6.66 34.56 11.12
C VAL A 1160 5.42 33.88 11.68
N ARG A 1161 4.42 33.66 10.82
CA ARG A 1161 3.21 32.93 11.18
C ARG A 1161 3.56 31.47 11.49
N THR A 1162 3.09 30.97 12.62
CA THR A 1162 3.39 29.63 13.13
C THR A 1162 2.23 28.66 12.85
N PHE A 1163 2.48 27.35 13.00
CA PHE A 1163 1.42 26.34 12.93
C PHE A 1163 0.47 26.41 14.14
N ASP A 1164 0.92 26.96 15.26
CA ASP A 1164 0.07 27.31 16.41
C ASP A 1164 -0.98 28.36 16.02
N ASP A 1165 -0.57 29.42 15.32
CA ASP A 1165 -1.50 30.46 14.83
C ASP A 1165 -2.51 29.87 13.83
N GLN A 1166 -2.05 28.98 12.94
CA GLN A 1166 -2.92 28.27 12.01
C GLN A 1166 -3.94 27.37 12.74
N ALA A 1167 -3.52 26.63 13.76
CA ALA A 1167 -4.41 25.77 14.54
C ALA A 1167 -5.49 26.59 15.26
N ASP A 1168 -5.12 27.73 15.86
CA ASP A 1168 -6.04 28.63 16.55
C ASP A 1168 -7.11 29.21 15.58
N ASP A 1169 -6.69 29.65 14.38
CA ASP A 1169 -7.59 30.14 13.34
C ASP A 1169 -8.55 29.05 12.84
N LEU A 1170 -8.05 27.81 12.69
CA LEU A 1170 -8.90 26.67 12.31
C LEU A 1170 -9.92 26.33 13.40
N ILE A 1171 -9.54 26.35 14.68
CA ILE A 1171 -10.49 26.16 15.79
C ILE A 1171 -11.59 27.23 15.76
N ALA A 1172 -11.20 28.50 15.58
CA ALA A 1172 -12.15 29.60 15.49
C ALA A 1172 -13.12 29.41 14.31
N LEU A 1173 -12.60 28.99 13.16
CA LEU A 1173 -13.41 28.69 11.98
C LEU A 1173 -14.38 27.53 12.26
N TYR A 1174 -13.91 26.41 12.81
CA TYR A 1174 -14.77 25.25 13.10
C TYR A 1174 -15.93 25.60 14.03
N ARG A 1175 -15.71 26.49 15.00
CA ARG A 1175 -16.80 27.03 15.86
C ARG A 1175 -17.78 27.86 15.05
N SER A 1176 -17.27 28.77 14.22
CA SER A 1176 -18.11 29.68 13.42
C SER A 1176 -19.04 28.97 12.42
N VAL A 1177 -18.60 27.82 11.87
CA VAL A 1177 -19.39 27.03 10.92
C VAL A 1177 -20.18 25.89 11.57
N GLY A 1178 -20.19 25.84 12.90
CA GLY A 1178 -20.99 24.89 13.69
C GLY A 1178 -20.45 23.45 13.72
N CYS A 1179 -19.20 23.23 13.32
CA CYS A 1179 -18.52 21.92 13.44
C CYS A 1179 -18.05 21.64 14.87
N LEU A 1180 -17.66 22.69 15.62
CA LEU A 1180 -17.35 22.61 17.04
C LEU A 1180 -18.42 23.34 17.86
N ARG A 1181 -19.11 22.62 18.76
CA ARG A 1181 -20.03 23.21 19.73
C ARG A 1181 -19.26 23.58 21.00
N GLU A 1182 -19.56 24.73 21.61
CA GLU A 1182 -19.11 25.00 22.97
C GLU A 1182 -19.81 23.99 23.90
N LYS A 1183 -19.03 23.12 24.55
CA LYS A 1183 -19.57 22.33 25.66
C LYS A 1183 -19.83 23.32 26.81
N PRO A 1184 -21.05 23.34 27.38
CA PRO A 1184 -21.35 24.22 28.51
C PRO A 1184 -20.46 23.96 29.73
#